data_AF-A0A8J2EW47-F1
#
_entry.id   AF-A0A8J2EW47-F1
#
_cell.length_a   1.000
_cell.length_b   1.000
_cell.length_c   1.000
_cell.angle_alpha   90.00
_cell.angle_beta   90.00
_cell.angle_gamma   90.00
#
_symmetry.space_group_name_H-M   'P 1'
#
loop_
_entity.id
_entity.type
_entity.pdbx_description
1 polymer ?
#
loop_
_entity_poly.entity_id
_entity_poly.type
_entity_poly.pdbx_seq_one_letter_code
_entity_poly.pdbx_strand_id
1 'polypeptide(L)'
;MASFLGSSSSSNYHQRILGKNRAEVVDDQQATILEDIDLGTPVDDPDDRSSTSDFGGHRSSAARVARLHQLLFNSDSTSFNNNPSSFGSFLKSITAQCLNYSAVKRYFCLSAFLLGICFLFAGCGTSNSSTTSPTGILTGNRQSASSGATTSSSSSSASTSAKNNLQSTRTSSSSSRSLSTTMSPVLPPAGDGATHKNPLLFPGSQLFPPFGEVTPDHVEPGIEEHLQHALKSLEQLETKIKDELAKPTPNLTYAEVALEVEQFDDKLSRAWGVVKHLKSVKDSDALRAVVEKMQPKVIEFGLRMGQSEELYKAWQFLSEQDKKEKTFSKSQARIVEHELLAAKLSGVGLTGEKKVKYNANTKRMGELKTKFTNNLQDATKAFSVKLTKREEVAGLPTSALQLGAQQAKTKGKEESATAEDGPWLFTLDMPSYLPVMQHSTDRELRKKMYQAHLKRASEFSTDLKDEEGKIKDNTPLMEEILKLRQENAELLGYKNYAEVSMAKKMATFESANKLIEDLRSKSYATAVKELEDLEKFAKTEYEKLPFPKDEKLMQWDVPYYAERMKEMKYEFNEEELKPYFSLPKVLSGLWNLANKLFGISIREIASAEEKTKLGVSLWNEDVMVFEIVKDNEVVSYFYLDPFSRPETKKGGAWMDEVCGRTANPELVQGEKKIRLPVAHMVCNQTPPVTSGEKKIPSLMNFREVETLFHEFGHALQHMLTKESEGMAAGIRNVEWDAVEQPSQFMENWCYDKPTVDSMAIHYETGEKLPDALFQKLVKAKNYRAASMMLRQLHFSFVDLELHSRYYTAAGDGSSAEKSDPVKKAEQTMWEVDKKVSDKFDVLPLLPYDRFLCSFAHIFAGGYAAGYFSYKWAEVLSADCFAAFEEVGLQNEKEIEKTGRKFADTVLGLGGGVAPLEVFKEFRGREPTVDALLRHNGLS
;
A
#
# COMPACT_ATOMS: atom_id res chain seq x y z
N MET A 1 38.85 19.29 48.24
CA MET A 1 39.47 18.00 47.86
C MET A 1 39.05 17.72 46.42
N ALA A 2 39.79 18.24 45.43
CA ALA A 2 41.07 17.71 44.92
C ALA A 2 40.81 16.60 43.88
N SER A 3 41.20 16.64 42.60
CA SER A 3 42.05 17.56 41.83
C SER A 3 42.01 17.17 40.34
N PHE A 4 41.98 18.17 39.44
CA PHE A 4 42.96 18.41 38.34
C PHE A 4 42.91 17.50 37.11
N LEU A 5 43.18 17.93 35.86
CA LEU A 5 43.43 19.17 35.08
C LEU A 5 43.56 18.67 33.62
N GLY A 6 43.49 19.42 32.53
CA GLY A 6 43.53 20.86 32.26
C GLY A 6 43.14 21.09 30.78
N SER A 7 42.52 22.22 30.44
CA SER A 7 43.17 23.46 29.94
C SER A 7 43.61 23.32 28.47
N SER A 8 43.35 24.24 27.55
CA SER A 8 43.11 25.70 27.57
C SER A 8 42.52 26.07 26.17
N SER A 9 41.94 27.24 25.85
CA SER A 9 42.22 28.64 26.21
C SER A 9 41.01 29.50 25.72
N SER A 10 40.34 30.29 26.59
CA SER A 10 40.42 31.76 26.80
C SER A 10 39.89 32.66 25.64
N SER A 11 39.17 33.78 25.79
CA SER A 11 38.62 34.62 26.88
C SER A 11 37.59 35.60 26.23
N ASN A 12 36.37 35.79 26.74
CA ASN A 12 35.89 36.80 27.72
C ASN A 12 36.13 38.30 27.46
N TYR A 13 35.01 39.06 27.54
CA TYR A 13 34.79 40.44 28.07
C TYR A 13 35.28 41.63 27.18
N HIS A 14 34.64 42.81 27.05
CA HIS A 14 33.63 43.56 27.84
C HIS A 14 33.14 44.83 27.08
N GLN A 15 31.93 45.35 27.41
CA GLN A 15 31.52 46.79 27.59
C GLN A 15 31.74 47.84 26.45
N ARG A 16 31.00 48.96 26.25
CA ARG A 16 29.75 49.63 26.71
C ARG A 16 29.70 51.00 25.94
N ILE A 17 28.51 51.58 25.81
CA ILE A 17 28.19 53.05 25.91
C ILE A 17 28.12 53.97 24.65
N LEU A 18 26.86 54.38 24.38
CA LEU A 18 26.25 55.71 24.10
C LEU A 18 26.65 56.60 22.89
N GLY A 19 25.61 57.09 22.18
CA GLY A 19 25.68 58.31 21.35
C GLY A 19 24.45 58.60 20.47
N LYS A 20 23.52 59.39 21.00
CA LYS A 20 22.26 59.94 20.43
C LYS A 20 22.29 60.43 18.97
N ASN A 21 21.15 60.29 18.27
CA ASN A 21 20.43 61.43 17.67
C ASN A 21 18.93 61.14 17.48
N ARG A 22 18.13 62.19 17.68
CA ARG A 22 16.66 62.23 17.84
C ARG A 22 16.08 63.03 16.66
N ALA A 23 14.97 62.57 16.08
CA ALA A 23 13.94 63.41 15.46
C ALA A 23 12.61 62.65 15.45
N GLU A 24 11.58 63.27 16.03
CA GLU A 24 10.22 62.81 16.29
C GLU A 24 9.29 63.03 15.08
N VAL A 25 8.20 62.25 15.00
CA VAL A 25 6.75 62.60 14.87
C VAL A 25 6.00 61.24 14.81
N VAL A 26 5.41 60.72 15.92
CA VAL A 26 3.99 60.80 16.36
C VAL A 26 3.01 60.32 15.26
N ASP A 27 2.27 59.21 15.41
CA ASP A 27 1.09 59.14 16.27
C ASP A 27 0.74 57.72 16.77
N ASP A 28 0.11 57.71 17.93
CA ASP A 28 -0.27 56.61 18.82
C ASP A 28 -1.74 56.20 18.57
N GLN A 29 -2.13 54.97 18.91
CA GLN A 29 -3.05 54.74 20.04
C GLN A 29 -3.52 53.28 20.13
N GLN A 30 -3.28 52.72 21.31
CA GLN A 30 -3.88 51.53 21.88
C GLN A 30 -5.06 51.91 22.81
N ALA A 31 -6.09 51.06 22.75
CA ALA A 31 -6.79 50.42 23.88
C ALA A 31 -7.81 51.15 24.79
N THR A 32 -8.86 50.35 25.08
CA THR A 32 -9.59 50.16 26.37
C THR A 32 -10.92 50.91 26.57
N ILE A 33 -12.01 50.19 26.90
CA ILE A 33 -12.75 50.21 28.19
C ILE A 33 -14.10 49.43 28.13
N LEU A 34 -14.44 48.82 29.27
CA LEU A 34 -15.61 48.05 29.70
C LEU A 34 -16.76 48.94 30.28
N GLU A 35 -17.94 48.33 30.53
CA GLU A 35 -19.13 48.79 31.33
C GLU A 35 -20.02 49.89 30.68
N ASP A 36 -21.37 49.93 30.74
CA ASP A 36 -22.37 49.40 31.69
C ASP A 36 -23.81 49.27 31.08
N ILE A 37 -24.58 48.36 31.68
CA ILE A 37 -26.03 48.24 32.02
C ILE A 37 -27.03 49.35 31.57
N ASP A 38 -28.15 49.04 30.86
CA ASP A 38 -29.54 48.84 31.41
C ASP A 38 -30.70 48.96 30.36
N LEU A 39 -31.83 48.38 30.78
CA LEU A 39 -33.13 48.02 30.20
C LEU A 39 -33.98 49.05 29.42
N GLY A 40 -34.79 48.51 28.49
CA GLY A 40 -36.00 49.14 27.94
C GLY A 40 -36.74 48.29 26.89
N THR A 41 -37.58 47.35 27.32
CA THR A 41 -38.63 46.63 26.54
C THR A 41 -39.98 47.41 26.61
N PRO A 42 -41.15 46.95 26.10
CA PRO A 42 -41.52 45.80 25.23
C PRO A 42 -42.56 46.11 24.11
N VAL A 43 -42.87 45.13 23.25
CA VAL A 43 -44.24 44.89 22.72
C VAL A 43 -44.50 43.37 22.58
N ASP A 44 -45.52 42.93 23.33
CA ASP A 44 -46.53 41.85 23.20
C ASP A 44 -46.22 40.32 23.08
N ASP A 45 -46.71 39.65 24.13
CA ASP A 45 -47.13 38.24 24.41
C ASP A 45 -48.32 37.79 23.50
N PRO A 46 -49.04 36.65 23.66
CA PRO A 46 -49.09 35.63 24.74
C PRO A 46 -49.23 34.16 24.25
N ASP A 47 -49.33 33.07 25.02
CA ASP A 47 -49.26 32.75 26.46
C ASP A 47 -49.11 31.21 26.56
N ASP A 48 -48.27 30.71 27.46
CA ASP A 48 -48.53 29.45 28.17
C ASP A 48 -47.88 29.52 29.57
N ARG A 49 -48.71 29.67 30.60
CA ARG A 49 -48.35 29.46 32.01
C ARG A 49 -49.57 28.97 32.79
N SER A 50 -49.40 27.88 33.52
CA SER A 50 -49.11 27.94 34.97
C SER A 50 -49.37 26.61 35.68
N SER A 51 -48.40 26.11 36.44
CA SER A 51 -48.42 26.22 37.90
C SER A 51 -47.31 25.37 38.55
N THR A 52 -46.64 26.02 39.49
CA THR A 52 -45.52 25.59 40.34
C THR A 52 -46.00 24.83 41.58
N SER A 53 -45.21 23.87 42.10
CA SER A 53 -44.52 24.00 43.41
C SER A 53 -43.98 22.68 43.98
N ASP A 54 -42.76 22.79 44.51
CA ASP A 54 -42.17 22.15 45.69
C ASP A 54 -41.46 20.78 45.69
N PHE A 55 -40.18 20.90 46.09
CA PHE A 55 -39.19 19.90 46.46
C PHE A 55 -39.47 19.31 47.85
N GLY A 56 -39.40 17.98 47.97
CA GLY A 56 -39.29 17.32 49.28
C GLY A 56 -39.32 15.80 49.19
N GLY A 57 -38.16 15.12 49.04
CA GLY A 57 -38.17 13.66 49.10
C GLY A 57 -36.93 12.87 48.67
N HIS A 58 -35.69 13.37 48.78
CA HIS A 58 -34.50 12.60 48.36
C HIS A 58 -33.50 12.26 49.48
N ARG A 59 -33.98 12.04 50.71
CA ARG A 59 -33.14 11.46 51.79
C ARG A 59 -33.61 10.10 52.34
N SER A 60 -34.74 9.54 51.90
CA SER A 60 -35.24 8.24 52.40
C SER A 60 -34.97 7.03 51.49
N SER A 61 -34.54 7.25 50.24
CA SER A 61 -34.26 6.19 49.25
C SER A 61 -32.81 5.68 49.31
N ALA A 62 -31.83 6.55 49.55
CA ALA A 62 -30.42 6.17 49.68
C ALA A 62 -30.14 5.33 50.95
N ALA A 63 -30.81 5.66 52.07
CA ALA A 63 -30.66 4.93 53.33
C ALA A 63 -31.25 3.50 53.30
N ARG A 64 -32.24 3.25 52.43
CA ARG A 64 -32.84 1.91 52.25
C ARG A 64 -32.00 1.03 51.32
N VAL A 65 -31.36 1.62 50.30
CA VAL A 65 -30.41 0.91 49.42
C VAL A 65 -29.10 0.59 50.17
N ALA A 66 -28.62 1.49 51.04
CA ALA A 66 -27.46 1.24 51.89
C ALA A 66 -27.69 0.09 52.89
N ARG A 67 -28.89 -0.04 53.48
CA ARG A 67 -29.23 -1.20 54.33
C ARG A 67 -29.25 -2.54 53.58
N LEU A 68 -29.67 -2.55 52.32
CA LEU A 68 -29.65 -3.75 51.49
C LEU A 68 -28.22 -4.17 51.16
N HIS A 69 -27.35 -3.20 50.88
CA HIS A 69 -25.92 -3.41 50.65
C HIS A 69 -25.20 -3.92 51.92
N GLN A 70 -25.58 -3.42 53.09
CA GLN A 70 -25.00 -3.82 54.37
C GLN A 70 -25.46 -5.22 54.82
N LEU A 71 -26.66 -5.67 54.44
CA LEU A 71 -27.15 -7.04 54.68
C LEU A 71 -26.50 -8.07 53.76
N LEU A 72 -26.12 -7.68 52.53
CA LEU A 72 -25.46 -8.57 51.56
C LEU A 72 -23.96 -8.78 51.84
N PHE A 73 -23.31 -7.86 52.57
CA PHE A 73 -21.87 -7.90 52.83
C PHE A 73 -21.47 -8.31 54.26
N ASN A 74 -22.41 -8.40 55.21
CA ASN A 74 -22.13 -8.81 56.61
C ASN A 74 -22.52 -10.26 56.95
N SER A 75 -22.81 -11.12 55.97
CA SER A 75 -22.95 -12.55 56.24
C SER A 75 -21.58 -13.23 56.17
N ASP A 76 -21.05 -13.64 57.32
CA ASP A 76 -19.83 -14.44 57.42
C ASP A 76 -19.88 -15.66 56.48
N SER A 77 -18.84 -15.79 55.65
CA SER A 77 -18.63 -16.87 54.67
C SER A 77 -18.33 -18.25 55.30
N THR A 78 -18.59 -18.43 56.59
CA THR A 78 -18.38 -19.69 57.32
C THR A 78 -19.67 -20.38 57.78
N SER A 79 -20.86 -19.86 57.46
CA SER A 79 -22.13 -20.42 57.96
C SER A 79 -23.01 -21.19 56.95
N PHE A 80 -22.63 -21.33 55.67
CA PHE A 80 -23.49 -21.98 54.67
C PHE A 80 -23.10 -23.41 54.24
N ASN A 81 -22.09 -24.01 54.86
CA ASN A 81 -21.57 -25.30 54.38
C ASN A 81 -22.31 -26.55 54.86
N ASN A 82 -23.48 -26.48 55.53
CA ASN A 82 -24.09 -27.70 56.12
C ASN A 82 -25.64 -27.76 56.26
N ASN A 83 -26.45 -27.04 55.48
CA ASN A 83 -27.91 -27.33 55.47
C ASN A 83 -28.66 -26.80 54.21
N PRO A 84 -29.19 -27.66 53.31
CA PRO A 84 -29.90 -27.21 52.10
C PRO A 84 -31.24 -26.49 52.38
N SER A 85 -31.79 -26.62 53.59
CA SER A 85 -33.08 -26.04 53.95
C SER A 85 -33.04 -24.53 54.31
N SER A 86 -31.88 -24.00 54.74
CA SER A 86 -31.76 -22.57 55.09
C SER A 86 -31.63 -21.65 53.87
N PHE A 87 -31.02 -22.15 52.79
CA PHE A 87 -30.87 -21.42 51.52
C PHE A 87 -32.22 -21.20 50.81
N GLY A 88 -33.11 -22.19 50.84
CA GLY A 88 -34.47 -22.06 50.31
C GLY A 88 -35.33 -21.03 51.05
N SER A 89 -35.15 -20.87 52.36
CA SER A 89 -35.86 -19.86 53.16
C SER A 89 -35.32 -18.43 52.92
N PHE A 90 -34.01 -18.32 52.70
CA PHE A 90 -33.35 -17.06 52.32
C PHE A 90 -33.81 -16.55 50.95
N LEU A 91 -33.88 -17.44 49.95
CA LEU A 91 -34.38 -17.10 48.60
C LEU A 91 -35.85 -16.67 48.61
N LYS A 92 -36.70 -17.31 49.41
CA LYS A 92 -38.12 -16.93 49.55
C LYS A 92 -38.30 -15.54 50.19
N SER A 93 -37.45 -15.18 51.17
CA SER A 93 -37.49 -13.87 51.84
C SER A 93 -37.11 -12.72 50.90
N ILE A 94 -36.06 -12.91 50.09
CA ILE A 94 -35.62 -11.91 49.10
C ILE A 94 -36.65 -11.77 47.97
N THR A 95 -37.19 -12.89 47.48
CA THR A 95 -38.20 -12.88 46.41
C THR A 95 -39.49 -12.15 46.85
N ALA A 96 -39.93 -12.34 48.11
CA ALA A 96 -41.09 -11.64 48.66
C ALA A 96 -40.85 -10.12 48.82
N GLN A 97 -39.63 -9.68 49.12
CA GLN A 97 -39.29 -8.25 49.21
C GLN A 97 -39.17 -7.59 47.84
N CYS A 98 -38.71 -8.31 46.81
CA CYS A 98 -38.60 -7.78 45.44
C CYS A 98 -39.95 -7.56 44.74
N LEU A 99 -41.01 -8.30 45.12
CA LEU A 99 -42.34 -8.19 44.50
C LEU A 99 -43.09 -6.88 44.83
N ASN A 100 -42.68 -6.14 45.87
CA ASN A 100 -43.30 -4.88 46.28
C ASN A 100 -42.74 -3.62 45.56
N TYR A 101 -41.85 -3.80 44.59
CA TYR A 101 -41.27 -2.69 43.82
C TYR A 101 -41.94 -2.52 42.45
N SER A 102 -41.91 -1.31 41.88
CA SER A 102 -42.34 -1.04 40.51
C SER A 102 -41.46 -1.78 39.49
N ALA A 103 -41.99 -2.03 38.28
CA ALA A 103 -41.35 -2.88 37.26
C ALA A 103 -39.89 -2.54 36.96
N VAL A 104 -39.55 -1.25 36.90
CA VAL A 104 -38.19 -0.75 36.63
C VAL A 104 -37.22 -1.08 37.79
N LYS A 105 -37.70 -1.14 39.03
CA LYS A 105 -36.87 -1.45 40.21
C LYS A 105 -36.72 -2.95 40.47
N ARG A 106 -37.64 -3.79 39.98
CA ARG A 106 -37.49 -5.26 40.01
C ARG A 106 -36.32 -5.71 39.12
N TYR A 107 -36.14 -5.05 37.99
CA TYR A 107 -35.07 -5.36 37.04
C TYR A 107 -33.68 -5.12 37.66
N PHE A 108 -33.49 -3.98 38.33
CA PHE A 108 -32.22 -3.68 39.01
C PHE A 108 -31.91 -4.62 40.19
N CYS A 109 -32.92 -5.04 40.94
CA CYS A 109 -32.74 -6.01 42.04
C CYS A 109 -32.33 -7.39 41.54
N LEU A 110 -32.92 -7.89 40.45
CA LEU A 110 -32.55 -9.18 39.86
C LEU A 110 -31.16 -9.17 39.23
N SER A 111 -30.78 -8.06 38.57
CA SER A 111 -29.45 -7.93 37.97
C SER A 111 -28.32 -7.90 39.01
N ALA A 112 -28.51 -7.18 40.12
CA ALA A 112 -27.53 -7.17 41.22
C ALA A 112 -27.41 -8.54 41.92
N PHE A 113 -28.51 -9.30 41.99
CA PHE A 113 -28.55 -10.64 42.58
C PHE A 113 -27.81 -11.69 41.71
N LEU A 114 -27.96 -11.62 40.38
CA LEU A 114 -27.24 -12.49 39.44
C LEU A 114 -25.73 -12.21 39.41
N LEU A 115 -25.33 -10.93 39.54
CA LEU A 115 -23.93 -10.54 39.64
C LEU A 115 -23.25 -11.06 40.93
N GLY A 116 -23.98 -11.13 42.04
CA GLY A 116 -23.48 -11.71 43.30
C GLY A 116 -23.25 -13.22 43.24
N ILE A 117 -24.07 -13.97 42.48
CA ILE A 117 -23.92 -15.42 42.31
C ILE A 117 -22.69 -15.76 41.46
N CYS A 118 -22.38 -14.95 40.45
CA CYS A 118 -21.20 -15.16 39.61
C CYS A 118 -19.87 -14.99 40.37
N PHE A 119 -19.84 -14.14 41.40
CA PHE A 119 -18.65 -13.96 42.24
C PHE A 119 -18.37 -15.13 43.20
N LEU A 120 -19.37 -15.95 43.53
CA LEU A 120 -19.22 -17.10 44.42
C LEU A 120 -18.69 -18.37 43.71
N PHE A 121 -18.72 -18.43 42.38
CA PHE A 121 -18.28 -19.60 41.60
C PHE A 121 -16.88 -19.50 40.98
N ALA A 122 -16.21 -18.34 41.05
CA ALA A 122 -14.90 -18.12 40.43
C ALA A 122 -13.68 -18.45 41.33
N GLY A 123 -13.90 -19.07 42.49
CA GLY A 123 -12.86 -19.32 43.50
C GLY A 123 -12.70 -20.79 43.92
N CYS A 124 -12.44 -21.71 42.98
CA CYS A 124 -11.95 -23.10 43.18
C CYS A 124 -11.65 -23.66 41.77
N GLY A 125 -10.54 -24.27 41.39
CA GLY A 125 -9.29 -24.74 41.99
C GLY A 125 -8.49 -25.48 40.91
N THR A 126 -7.18 -25.62 41.09
CA THR A 126 -6.23 -26.37 40.25
C THR A 126 -6.17 -27.87 40.63
N SER A 127 -5.65 -28.69 39.70
CA SER A 127 -4.85 -29.93 39.86
C SER A 127 -5.40 -31.29 39.36
N ASN A 128 -4.49 -31.99 38.67
CA ASN A 128 -4.23 -33.45 38.58
C ASN A 128 -4.88 -34.36 37.51
N SER A 129 -4.02 -34.67 36.51
CA SER A 129 -3.42 -35.99 36.19
C SER A 129 -4.22 -37.17 35.62
N SER A 130 -3.58 -37.76 34.61
CA SER A 130 -3.43 -39.19 34.28
C SER A 130 -4.27 -39.78 33.13
N THR A 131 -3.48 -40.22 32.16
CA THR A 131 -3.73 -41.02 30.97
C THR A 131 -4.24 -42.43 31.27
N THR A 132 -5.19 -42.93 30.48
CA THR A 132 -5.30 -44.34 30.07
C THR A 132 -6.30 -44.46 28.92
N SER A 133 -5.85 -44.97 27.77
CA SER A 133 -6.69 -45.63 26.76
C SER A 133 -6.61 -47.15 27.01
N PRO A 134 -7.56 -48.02 26.59
CA PRO A 134 -7.65 -48.38 25.17
C PRO A 134 -9.03 -48.87 24.63
N THR A 135 -9.17 -48.77 23.30
CA THR A 135 -9.82 -49.70 22.33
C THR A 135 -11.21 -50.31 22.59
N GLY A 136 -12.09 -50.23 21.57
CA GLY A 136 -13.28 -51.09 21.50
C GLY A 136 -14.16 -50.88 20.26
N ILE A 137 -13.86 -51.67 19.23
CA ILE A 137 -14.63 -52.00 18.01
C ILE A 137 -16.14 -52.13 18.27
N LEU A 138 -17.00 -51.65 17.34
CA LEU A 138 -18.26 -52.34 17.01
C LEU A 138 -18.74 -51.98 15.59
N THR A 139 -18.87 -53.05 14.81
CA THR A 139 -19.48 -53.20 13.50
C THR A 139 -21.00 -52.98 13.51
N GLY A 140 -21.57 -52.42 12.43
CA GLY A 140 -23.01 -52.36 12.23
C GLY A 140 -23.38 -52.16 10.76
N ASN A 141 -23.49 -53.26 10.02
CA ASN A 141 -23.88 -53.36 8.62
C ASN A 141 -25.43 -53.34 8.52
N ARG A 142 -26.02 -52.58 7.59
CA ARG A 142 -27.34 -52.88 7.00
C ARG A 142 -27.49 -52.32 5.58
N GLN A 143 -27.66 -53.27 4.66
CA GLN A 143 -28.24 -53.24 3.30
C GLN A 143 -29.62 -52.53 3.27
N SER A 144 -30.27 -52.14 2.18
CA SER A 144 -30.24 -52.30 0.69
C SER A 144 -31.22 -51.22 0.14
N ALA A 145 -31.20 -50.72 -1.10
CA ALA A 145 -31.65 -51.32 -2.37
C ALA A 145 -31.55 -50.19 -3.43
N SER A 146 -30.84 -50.28 -4.57
CA SER A 146 -31.03 -51.06 -5.81
C SER A 146 -32.13 -50.56 -6.77
N SER A 147 -31.70 -50.04 -7.93
CA SER A 147 -32.24 -50.24 -9.30
C SER A 147 -31.46 -49.31 -10.23
N GLY A 148 -30.89 -49.65 -11.39
CA GLY A 148 -30.90 -50.79 -12.30
C GLY A 148 -30.42 -50.19 -13.64
N ALA A 149 -29.29 -50.66 -14.20
CA ALA A 149 -29.21 -51.45 -15.45
C ALA A 149 -29.65 -50.68 -16.73
N THR A 150 -28.99 -50.72 -17.90
CA THR A 150 -28.21 -51.79 -18.55
C THR A 150 -27.60 -51.27 -19.89
N THR A 151 -26.60 -52.00 -20.41
CA THR A 151 -26.24 -52.25 -21.84
C THR A 151 -25.63 -51.11 -22.69
N SER A 152 -24.62 -51.29 -23.56
CA SER A 152 -23.95 -52.48 -24.15
C SER A 152 -22.78 -52.05 -25.08
N SER A 153 -21.76 -52.93 -25.22
CA SER A 153 -21.01 -53.32 -26.45
C SER A 153 -20.32 -52.23 -27.32
N SER A 154 -19.15 -52.39 -27.97
CA SER A 154 -18.20 -53.48 -28.20
C SER A 154 -17.13 -53.01 -29.21
N SER A 155 -15.89 -53.53 -29.13
CA SER A 155 -14.93 -53.85 -30.23
C SER A 155 -14.48 -52.71 -31.19
N SER A 156 -13.29 -52.63 -31.80
CA SER A 156 -12.09 -53.44 -32.08
C SER A 156 -11.18 -52.50 -32.91
N SER A 157 -9.84 -52.47 -32.87
CA SER A 157 -8.86 -53.34 -33.57
C SER A 157 -7.48 -52.64 -33.45
N ALA A 158 -6.43 -53.22 -32.86
CA ALA A 158 -5.42 -54.12 -33.46
C ALA A 158 -4.60 -53.55 -34.64
N SER A 159 -3.30 -53.27 -34.43
CA SER A 159 -2.14 -53.90 -35.12
C SER A 159 -0.84 -53.12 -34.83
N THR A 160 0.23 -53.61 -34.17
CA THR A 160 1.25 -54.66 -34.45
C THR A 160 2.63 -54.04 -34.74
N SER A 161 3.66 -54.52 -34.02
CA SER A 161 5.08 -54.70 -34.44
C SER A 161 5.99 -53.46 -34.56
N ALA A 162 7.30 -53.49 -34.24
CA ALA A 162 8.21 -54.58 -33.90
C ALA A 162 9.46 -54.06 -33.17
N LYS A 163 9.93 -54.86 -32.20
CA LYS A 163 11.32 -55.30 -31.90
C LYS A 163 12.51 -54.47 -32.41
N ASN A 164 13.46 -54.18 -31.51
CA ASN A 164 14.75 -54.90 -31.52
C ASN A 164 15.53 -54.83 -30.19
N ASN A 165 16.03 -56.01 -29.81
CA ASN A 165 16.93 -56.35 -28.71
C ASN A 165 18.36 -55.82 -28.97
N LEU A 166 19.14 -55.61 -27.90
CA LEU A 166 20.39 -56.36 -27.66
C LEU A 166 20.97 -56.12 -26.24
N GLN A 167 21.18 -57.24 -25.55
CA GLN A 167 21.92 -57.41 -24.29
C GLN A 167 23.43 -57.51 -24.54
N SER A 168 24.25 -57.22 -23.51
CA SER A 168 25.43 -57.99 -23.06
C SER A 168 26.27 -57.11 -22.09
N THR A 169 26.27 -57.31 -20.77
CA THR A 169 27.00 -58.25 -19.87
C THR A 169 28.48 -57.93 -19.51
N ARG A 170 28.73 -57.90 -18.18
CA ARG A 170 29.96 -58.26 -17.39
C ARG A 170 31.19 -57.32 -17.49
N THR A 171 32.02 -57.04 -16.47
CA THR A 171 32.36 -57.67 -15.17
C THR A 171 33.21 -56.72 -14.28
N SER A 172 33.20 -56.99 -12.97
CA SER A 172 34.00 -56.58 -11.79
C SER A 172 35.47 -56.11 -11.89
N SER A 173 35.89 -55.17 -11.00
CA SER A 173 36.93 -55.40 -9.93
C SER A 173 37.31 -54.14 -9.08
N SER A 174 37.15 -54.28 -7.77
CA SER A 174 37.91 -53.79 -6.58
C SER A 174 38.78 -52.51 -6.51
N SER A 175 38.58 -51.83 -5.35
CA SER A 175 39.54 -51.25 -4.36
C SER A 175 40.08 -49.81 -4.45
N SER A 176 39.49 -48.97 -3.58
CA SER A 176 40.06 -48.02 -2.59
C SER A 176 41.03 -46.88 -3.01
N ARG A 177 40.58 -45.63 -2.90
CA ARG A 177 41.04 -44.62 -1.90
C ARG A 177 40.25 -43.30 -2.01
N SER A 178 40.23 -42.58 -0.90
CA SER A 178 39.54 -41.33 -0.56
C SER A 178 39.56 -40.21 -1.60
N LEU A 179 38.48 -39.42 -1.68
CA LEU A 179 38.49 -37.97 -1.41
C LEU A 179 37.06 -37.39 -1.52
N SER A 180 36.83 -36.36 -0.71
CA SER A 180 35.65 -35.49 -0.64
C SER A 180 35.09 -35.08 -2.01
N THR A 181 33.76 -35.07 -2.18
CA THR A 181 33.11 -34.43 -3.34
C THR A 181 31.81 -33.78 -2.92
N THR A 182 31.82 -32.44 -2.93
CA THR A 182 30.68 -31.54 -3.05
C THR A 182 29.88 -31.88 -4.31
N MET A 183 28.58 -32.13 -4.19
CA MET A 183 27.70 -32.29 -5.34
C MET A 183 27.42 -30.91 -5.96
N SER A 184 28.06 -30.64 -7.09
CA SER A 184 27.58 -29.64 -8.06
C SER A 184 26.50 -30.28 -8.94
N PRO A 185 25.44 -29.56 -9.33
CA PRO A 185 24.47 -30.06 -10.30
C PRO A 185 25.12 -30.17 -11.68
N VAL A 186 25.04 -31.36 -12.27
CA VAL A 186 25.52 -31.67 -13.62
C VAL A 186 24.55 -31.06 -14.63
N LEU A 187 25.03 -30.08 -15.41
CA LEU A 187 24.39 -29.61 -16.64
C LEU A 187 24.36 -30.75 -17.67
N PRO A 188 23.25 -30.97 -18.40
CA PRO A 188 23.24 -31.93 -19.50
C PRO A 188 24.11 -31.43 -20.67
N PRO A 189 24.70 -32.33 -21.46
CA PRO A 189 25.58 -31.95 -22.56
C PRO A 189 24.78 -31.26 -23.67
N ALA A 190 25.37 -30.18 -24.20
CA ALA A 190 24.87 -29.47 -25.37
C ALA A 190 24.78 -30.44 -26.57
N GLY A 191 23.55 -30.77 -26.95
CA GLY A 191 23.23 -31.45 -28.19
C GLY A 191 22.95 -30.44 -29.31
N ASP A 192 23.54 -30.68 -30.47
CA ASP A 192 23.37 -29.92 -31.71
C ASP A 192 21.89 -29.72 -32.13
N GLY A 193 21.58 -28.52 -32.65
CA GLY A 193 20.60 -28.39 -33.73
C GLY A 193 19.18 -27.92 -33.41
N ALA A 194 18.99 -26.92 -32.55
CA ALA A 194 17.84 -26.01 -32.62
C ALA A 194 18.28 -24.62 -32.11
N THR A 195 18.09 -23.57 -32.90
CA THR A 195 18.31 -22.19 -32.45
C THR A 195 17.35 -21.91 -31.29
N HIS A 196 17.82 -21.98 -30.05
CA HIS A 196 17.05 -21.54 -28.89
C HIS A 196 16.72 -20.05 -29.10
N LYS A 197 15.48 -19.74 -29.50
CA LYS A 197 14.99 -18.37 -29.60
C LYS A 197 14.99 -17.76 -28.20
N ASN A 198 15.53 -16.54 -28.09
CA ASN A 198 15.52 -15.80 -26.83
C ASN A 198 14.08 -15.63 -26.31
N PRO A 199 13.77 -16.00 -25.05
CA PRO A 199 12.41 -15.98 -24.52
C PRO A 199 11.80 -14.57 -24.45
N LEU A 200 12.60 -13.50 -24.48
CA LEU A 200 12.10 -12.13 -24.53
C LEU A 200 11.52 -11.75 -25.91
N LEU A 201 11.77 -12.56 -26.95
CA LEU A 201 11.23 -12.36 -28.32
C LEU A 201 9.87 -13.05 -28.51
N PHE A 202 9.10 -13.19 -27.44
CA PHE A 202 7.76 -13.78 -27.50
C PHE A 202 6.81 -12.89 -28.33
N PRO A 203 5.84 -13.48 -29.07
CA PRO A 203 4.94 -12.70 -29.93
C PRO A 203 4.10 -11.69 -29.15
N GLY A 204 3.84 -10.51 -29.74
CA GLY A 204 2.97 -9.48 -29.17
C GLY A 204 1.53 -9.94 -28.90
N SER A 205 1.06 -10.95 -29.62
CA SER A 205 -0.26 -11.56 -29.46
C SER A 205 -0.34 -12.59 -28.32
N GLN A 206 0.79 -13.07 -27.81
CA GLN A 206 0.83 -13.93 -26.62
C GLN A 206 0.50 -13.10 -25.38
N LEU A 207 -0.46 -13.53 -24.55
CA LEU A 207 -0.90 -12.78 -23.37
C LEU A 207 0.11 -12.86 -22.22
N PHE A 208 0.56 -14.07 -21.89
CA PHE A 208 1.41 -14.35 -20.73
C PHE A 208 2.89 -14.39 -21.13
N PRO A 209 3.76 -13.53 -20.57
CA PRO A 209 5.19 -13.58 -20.83
C PRO A 209 5.86 -14.83 -20.23
N PRO A 210 6.98 -15.31 -20.80
CA PRO A 210 7.69 -16.51 -20.36
C PRO A 210 8.59 -16.25 -19.14
N PHE A 211 8.04 -15.71 -18.04
CA PHE A 211 8.80 -15.29 -16.85
C PHE A 211 9.77 -16.34 -16.28
N GLY A 212 9.36 -17.61 -16.26
CA GLY A 212 10.17 -18.72 -15.74
C GLY A 212 11.36 -19.11 -16.62
N GLU A 213 11.38 -18.67 -17.88
CA GLU A 213 12.44 -18.98 -18.86
C GLU A 213 13.46 -17.85 -19.00
N VAL A 214 13.12 -16.63 -18.56
CA VAL A 214 14.01 -15.46 -18.66
C VAL A 214 15.10 -15.52 -17.60
N THR A 215 16.36 -15.47 -18.07
CA THR A 215 17.57 -15.38 -17.25
C THR A 215 18.30 -14.07 -17.58
N PRO A 216 19.26 -13.61 -16.74
CA PRO A 216 20.03 -12.40 -17.03
C PRO A 216 20.72 -12.41 -18.40
N ASP A 217 21.22 -13.56 -18.86
CA ASP A 217 21.91 -13.70 -20.16
C ASP A 217 20.97 -13.50 -21.36
N HIS A 218 19.65 -13.63 -21.17
CA HIS A 218 18.68 -13.34 -22.21
C HIS A 218 18.40 -11.83 -22.37
N VAL A 219 18.66 -11.01 -21.34
CA VAL A 219 18.20 -9.62 -21.29
C VAL A 219 18.86 -8.76 -22.36
N GLU A 220 20.19 -8.74 -22.41
CA GLU A 220 20.91 -7.92 -23.39
C GLU A 220 20.54 -8.27 -24.84
N PRO A 221 20.74 -9.52 -25.32
CA PRO A 221 20.42 -9.85 -26.72
C PRO A 221 18.94 -9.65 -27.06
N GLY A 222 18.02 -9.96 -26.14
CA GLY A 222 16.59 -9.83 -26.38
C GLY A 222 16.12 -8.38 -26.46
N ILE A 223 16.61 -7.53 -25.56
CA ILE A 223 16.26 -6.11 -25.56
C ILE A 223 16.94 -5.37 -26.70
N GLU A 224 18.19 -5.72 -27.07
CA GLU A 224 18.84 -5.14 -28.25
C GLU A 224 18.07 -5.41 -29.55
N GLU A 225 17.58 -6.63 -29.73
CA GLU A 225 16.79 -6.97 -30.92
C GLU A 225 15.47 -6.19 -30.97
N HIS A 226 14.76 -6.07 -29.85
CA HIS A 226 13.55 -5.23 -29.77
C HIS A 226 13.84 -3.75 -30.03
N LEU A 227 14.96 -3.22 -29.51
CA LEU A 227 15.39 -1.84 -29.78
C LEU A 227 15.69 -1.62 -31.26
N GLN A 228 16.43 -2.54 -31.89
CA GLN A 228 16.73 -2.47 -33.33
C GLN A 228 15.45 -2.51 -34.17
N HIS A 229 14.52 -3.41 -33.84
CA HIS A 229 13.23 -3.49 -34.50
C HIS A 229 12.45 -2.18 -34.33
N ALA A 230 12.33 -1.66 -33.10
CA ALA A 230 11.57 -0.45 -32.81
C ALA A 230 12.17 0.79 -33.49
N LEU A 231 13.51 0.93 -33.52
CA LEU A 231 14.19 2.00 -34.26
C LEU A 231 13.90 1.92 -35.76
N LYS A 232 14.00 0.73 -36.35
CA LYS A 232 13.70 0.55 -37.77
C LYS A 232 12.24 0.86 -38.10
N SER A 233 11.30 0.41 -37.28
CA SER A 233 9.87 0.71 -37.43
C SER A 233 9.61 2.22 -37.34
N LEU A 234 10.25 2.90 -36.38
CA LEU A 234 10.17 4.36 -36.26
C LEU A 234 10.69 5.06 -37.52
N GLU A 235 11.88 4.71 -38.02
CA GLU A 235 12.45 5.30 -39.24
C GLU A 235 11.56 5.10 -40.48
N GLN A 236 10.95 3.92 -40.61
CA GLN A 236 10.00 3.61 -41.68
C GLN A 236 8.74 4.46 -41.58
N LEU A 237 8.18 4.59 -40.37
CA LEU A 237 7.00 5.42 -40.12
C LEU A 237 7.28 6.90 -40.38
N GLU A 238 8.44 7.41 -39.94
CA GLU A 238 8.85 8.79 -40.20
C GLU A 238 9.01 9.08 -41.69
N THR A 239 9.58 8.14 -42.45
CA THR A 239 9.70 8.26 -43.92
C THR A 239 8.32 8.31 -44.56
N LYS A 240 7.40 7.41 -44.17
CA LYS A 240 6.02 7.39 -44.65
C LYS A 240 5.31 8.71 -44.35
N ILE A 241 5.41 9.21 -43.12
CA ILE A 241 4.81 10.48 -42.69
C ILE A 241 5.35 11.64 -43.52
N LYS A 242 6.67 11.71 -43.69
CA LYS A 242 7.31 12.78 -44.45
C LYS A 242 6.85 12.80 -45.90
N ASP A 243 6.78 11.64 -46.54
CA ASP A 243 6.32 11.50 -47.93
C ASP A 243 4.83 11.86 -48.07
N GLU A 244 3.99 11.46 -47.10
CA GLU A 244 2.56 11.78 -47.09
C GLU A 244 2.32 13.28 -46.88
N LEU A 245 2.98 13.90 -45.90
CA LEU A 245 2.83 15.33 -45.59
C LEU A 245 3.43 16.24 -46.68
N ALA A 246 4.28 15.73 -47.57
CA ALA A 246 4.82 16.46 -48.70
C ALA A 246 3.86 16.54 -49.91
N LYS A 247 2.77 15.76 -49.93
CA LYS A 247 1.79 15.78 -51.02
C LYS A 247 1.01 17.11 -51.04
N PRO A 248 0.52 17.57 -52.22
CA PRO A 248 -0.32 18.76 -52.31
C PRO A 248 -1.61 18.67 -51.50
N THR A 249 -2.10 17.44 -51.26
CA THR A 249 -3.26 17.16 -50.42
C THR A 249 -2.91 15.96 -49.55
N PRO A 250 -2.26 16.18 -48.40
CA PRO A 250 -1.91 15.10 -47.47
C PRO A 250 -3.18 14.41 -46.97
N ASN A 251 -3.16 13.08 -46.88
CA ASN A 251 -4.26 12.28 -46.35
C ASN A 251 -3.75 11.26 -45.32
N LEU A 252 -2.98 11.75 -44.36
CA LEU A 252 -2.46 10.94 -43.25
C LEU A 252 -3.59 10.62 -42.27
N THR A 253 -3.84 9.35 -41.98
CA THR A 253 -4.92 8.94 -41.07
C THR A 253 -4.42 8.62 -39.66
N TYR A 254 -5.33 8.66 -38.67
CA TYR A 254 -5.01 8.26 -37.29
C TYR A 254 -4.45 6.84 -37.22
N ALA A 255 -5.08 5.89 -37.92
CA ALA A 255 -4.70 4.49 -37.89
C ALA A 255 -3.26 4.26 -38.40
N GLU A 256 -2.84 5.01 -39.42
CA GLU A 256 -1.50 4.91 -40.01
C GLU A 256 -0.38 5.45 -39.13
N VAL A 257 -0.72 6.19 -38.05
CA VAL A 257 0.24 6.74 -37.10
C VAL A 257 0.12 6.02 -35.76
N ALA A 258 -1.07 6.07 -35.14
CA ALA A 258 -1.28 5.57 -33.79
C ALA A 258 -1.12 4.06 -33.67
N LEU A 259 -1.67 3.27 -34.60
CA LEU A 259 -1.56 1.80 -34.52
C LEU A 259 -0.13 1.32 -34.76
N GLU A 260 0.62 1.99 -35.64
CA GLU A 260 2.03 1.69 -35.89
C GLU A 260 2.88 2.03 -34.65
N VAL A 261 2.70 3.23 -34.06
CA VAL A 261 3.36 3.63 -32.81
C VAL A 261 3.07 2.65 -31.69
N GLU A 262 1.80 2.30 -31.48
CA GLU A 262 1.41 1.32 -30.48
C GLU A 262 2.07 -0.05 -30.74
N GLN A 263 2.14 -0.52 -31.98
CA GLN A 263 2.64 -1.85 -32.30
C GLN A 263 4.11 -2.05 -31.90
N PHE A 264 4.99 -1.10 -32.27
CA PHE A 264 6.41 -1.26 -31.96
C PHE A 264 6.75 -0.85 -30.52
N ASP A 265 6.03 0.10 -29.93
CA ASP A 265 6.19 0.47 -28.52
C ASP A 265 5.72 -0.66 -27.60
N ASP A 266 4.58 -1.31 -27.89
CA ASP A 266 4.07 -2.44 -27.11
C ASP A 266 5.06 -3.60 -27.05
N LYS A 267 5.71 -3.95 -28.17
CA LYS A 267 6.69 -5.05 -28.23
C LYS A 267 7.88 -4.78 -27.29
N LEU A 268 8.49 -3.59 -27.38
CA LEU A 268 9.63 -3.23 -26.53
C LEU A 268 9.21 -3.06 -25.06
N SER A 269 8.11 -2.34 -24.81
CA SER A 269 7.63 -2.04 -23.46
C SER A 269 7.26 -3.31 -22.69
N ARG A 270 6.67 -4.31 -23.36
CA ARG A 270 6.36 -5.61 -22.74
C ARG A 270 7.61 -6.42 -22.41
N ALA A 271 8.58 -6.50 -23.33
CA ALA A 271 9.83 -7.20 -23.07
C ALA A 271 10.61 -6.53 -21.91
N TRP A 272 10.68 -5.20 -21.90
CA TRP A 272 11.30 -4.45 -20.81
C TRP A 272 10.49 -4.53 -19.50
N GLY A 273 9.16 -4.61 -19.60
CA GLY A 273 8.25 -4.86 -18.49
C GLY A 273 8.58 -6.15 -17.76
N VAL A 274 8.82 -7.25 -18.50
CA VAL A 274 9.27 -8.53 -17.92
C VAL A 274 10.56 -8.37 -17.12
N VAL A 275 11.55 -7.69 -17.69
CA VAL A 275 12.85 -7.46 -17.03
C VAL A 275 12.71 -6.62 -15.76
N LYS A 276 11.95 -5.51 -15.83
CA LYS A 276 11.67 -4.64 -14.67
C LYS A 276 10.86 -5.35 -13.58
N HIS A 277 9.90 -6.19 -13.98
CA HIS A 277 9.10 -6.97 -13.06
C HIS A 277 9.99 -7.96 -12.31
N LEU A 278 10.78 -8.77 -13.03
CA LEU A 278 11.75 -9.70 -12.44
C LEU A 278 12.75 -8.98 -11.53
N LYS A 279 13.25 -7.80 -11.91
CA LYS A 279 14.10 -6.98 -11.01
C LYS A 279 13.38 -6.61 -9.71
N SER A 280 12.07 -6.39 -9.76
CA SER A 280 11.29 -5.99 -8.59
C SER A 280 10.92 -7.16 -7.66
N VAL A 281 10.78 -8.38 -8.18
CA VAL A 281 10.25 -9.54 -7.43
C VAL A 281 11.22 -10.73 -7.29
N LYS A 282 12.31 -10.71 -8.06
CA LYS A 282 13.33 -11.76 -8.17
C LYS A 282 14.72 -11.15 -8.47
N ASP A 283 15.05 -10.08 -7.74
CA ASP A 283 16.31 -9.33 -7.80
C ASP A 283 17.54 -10.22 -7.60
N SER A 284 18.61 -9.92 -8.33
CA SER A 284 19.94 -10.56 -8.21
C SER A 284 21.02 -9.66 -8.80
N ASP A 285 22.27 -9.83 -8.37
CA ASP A 285 23.39 -9.02 -8.86
C ASP A 285 23.57 -9.12 -10.39
N ALA A 286 23.44 -10.33 -10.94
CA ALA A 286 23.50 -10.54 -12.39
C ALA A 286 22.38 -9.80 -13.14
N LEU A 287 21.16 -9.79 -12.60
CA LEU A 287 20.05 -9.05 -13.19
C LEU A 287 20.24 -7.53 -13.07
N ARG A 288 20.78 -7.05 -11.94
CA ARG A 288 21.11 -5.62 -11.76
C ARG A 288 22.13 -5.15 -12.78
N ALA A 289 23.22 -5.89 -12.97
CA ALA A 289 24.29 -5.55 -13.90
C ALA A 289 23.78 -5.42 -15.34
N VAL A 290 22.95 -6.37 -15.81
CA VAL A 290 22.40 -6.29 -17.17
C VAL A 290 21.33 -5.20 -17.31
N VAL A 291 20.54 -4.93 -16.27
CA VAL A 291 19.60 -3.79 -16.27
C VAL A 291 20.35 -2.47 -16.34
N GLU A 292 21.40 -2.28 -15.56
CA GLU A 292 22.24 -1.07 -15.58
C GLU A 292 22.88 -0.84 -16.96
N LYS A 293 23.26 -1.92 -17.65
CA LYS A 293 23.77 -1.86 -19.02
C LYS A 293 22.71 -1.49 -20.06
N MET A 294 21.49 -2.04 -19.93
CA MET A 294 20.45 -1.94 -20.96
C MET A 294 19.50 -0.75 -20.78
N GLN A 295 19.24 -0.34 -19.55
CA GLN A 295 18.33 0.76 -19.24
C GLN A 295 18.68 2.07 -19.97
N PRO A 296 19.96 2.50 -20.07
CA PRO A 296 20.28 3.73 -20.77
C PRO A 296 19.94 3.66 -22.28
N LYS A 297 20.06 2.49 -22.92
CA LYS A 297 19.66 2.28 -24.31
C LYS A 297 18.14 2.36 -24.50
N VAL A 298 17.37 1.81 -23.55
CA VAL A 298 15.90 1.91 -23.55
C VAL A 298 15.45 3.36 -23.36
N ILE A 299 16.10 4.12 -22.48
CA ILE A 299 15.83 5.56 -22.30
C ILE A 299 16.17 6.35 -23.56
N GLU A 300 17.28 6.04 -24.21
CA GLU A 300 17.70 6.69 -25.46
C GLU A 300 16.68 6.46 -26.58
N PHE A 301 16.14 5.26 -26.71
CA PHE A 301 15.03 5.00 -27.63
C PHE A 301 13.78 5.81 -27.29
N GLY A 302 13.37 5.85 -26.01
CA GLY A 302 12.24 6.67 -25.58
C GLY A 302 12.41 8.16 -25.90
N LEU A 303 13.62 8.70 -25.70
CA LEU A 303 13.98 10.06 -26.12
C LEU A 303 13.92 10.22 -27.64
N ARG A 304 14.46 9.26 -28.40
CA ARG A 304 14.44 9.27 -29.88
C ARG A 304 13.01 9.29 -30.43
N MET A 305 12.11 8.53 -29.85
CA MET A 305 10.70 8.49 -30.22
C MET A 305 9.99 9.79 -29.81
N GLY A 306 10.10 10.20 -28.55
CA GLY A 306 9.45 11.42 -28.05
C GLY A 306 9.96 12.72 -28.68
N GLN A 307 11.16 12.70 -29.27
CA GLN A 307 11.77 13.83 -29.98
C GLN A 307 11.77 13.67 -31.51
N SER A 308 10.99 12.74 -32.05
CA SER A 308 10.77 12.62 -33.49
C SER A 308 9.97 13.82 -33.99
N GLU A 309 10.58 14.62 -34.88
CA GLU A 309 9.91 15.79 -35.46
C GLU A 309 8.80 15.38 -36.41
N GLU A 310 9.01 14.31 -37.18
CA GLU A 310 8.06 13.76 -38.13
C GLU A 310 6.82 13.24 -37.41
N LEU A 311 6.98 12.45 -36.33
CA LEU A 311 5.83 12.03 -35.51
C LEU A 311 5.11 13.23 -34.89
N TYR A 312 5.84 14.21 -34.36
CA TYR A 312 5.21 15.41 -33.82
C TYR A 312 4.42 16.19 -34.87
N LYS A 313 4.94 16.34 -36.09
CA LYS A 313 4.22 16.95 -37.22
C LYS A 313 2.98 16.13 -37.60
N ALA A 314 3.05 14.80 -37.56
CA ALA A 314 1.89 13.94 -37.78
C ALA A 314 0.80 14.16 -36.73
N TRP A 315 1.14 14.19 -35.44
CA TRP A 315 0.18 14.48 -34.38
C TRP A 315 -0.44 15.87 -34.50
N GLN A 316 0.35 16.88 -34.90
CA GLN A 316 -0.15 18.23 -35.18
C GLN A 316 -1.13 18.22 -36.35
N PHE A 317 -0.79 17.53 -37.44
CA PHE A 317 -1.64 17.39 -38.61
C PHE A 317 -2.98 16.73 -38.24
N LEU A 318 -2.94 15.60 -37.53
CA LEU A 318 -4.12 14.86 -37.08
C LEU A 318 -5.00 15.70 -36.14
N SER A 319 -4.38 16.46 -35.23
CA SER A 319 -5.11 17.38 -34.34
C SER A 319 -5.83 18.49 -35.13
N GLU A 320 -5.17 19.11 -36.11
CA GLU A 320 -5.77 20.14 -36.95
C GLU A 320 -6.83 19.59 -37.90
N GLN A 321 -6.67 18.37 -38.39
CA GLN A 321 -7.68 17.67 -39.18
C GLN A 321 -8.94 17.44 -38.34
N ASP A 322 -8.80 16.83 -37.14
CA ASP A 322 -9.96 16.57 -36.28
C ASP A 322 -10.65 17.87 -35.81
N LYS A 323 -9.89 18.95 -35.57
CA LYS A 323 -10.48 20.27 -35.29
C LYS A 323 -11.41 20.74 -36.41
N LYS A 324 -11.08 20.46 -37.67
CA LYS A 324 -11.86 20.87 -38.85
C LYS A 324 -13.00 19.90 -39.16
N GLU A 325 -12.74 18.60 -39.10
CA GLU A 325 -13.63 17.56 -39.63
C GLU A 325 -14.48 16.87 -38.55
N LYS A 326 -14.03 16.88 -37.29
CA LYS A 326 -14.70 16.25 -36.13
C LYS A 326 -15.00 14.77 -36.34
N THR A 327 -14.01 14.05 -36.84
CA THR A 327 -14.11 12.63 -37.21
C THR A 327 -13.57 11.68 -36.14
N PHE A 328 -12.77 12.16 -35.20
CA PHE A 328 -12.17 11.31 -34.17
C PHE A 328 -13.17 10.94 -33.08
N SER A 329 -13.01 9.74 -32.53
CA SER A 329 -13.63 9.41 -31.25
C SER A 329 -13.04 10.27 -30.13
N LYS A 330 -13.75 10.39 -29.00
CA LYS A 330 -13.23 11.09 -27.81
C LYS A 330 -11.86 10.55 -27.37
N SER A 331 -11.71 9.23 -27.42
CA SER A 331 -10.47 8.52 -27.06
C SER A 331 -9.32 8.87 -28.00
N GLN A 332 -9.57 8.86 -29.32
CA GLN A 332 -8.58 9.23 -30.33
C GLN A 332 -8.13 10.69 -30.18
N ALA A 333 -9.07 11.62 -29.95
CA ALA A 333 -8.74 13.03 -29.70
C ALA A 333 -7.88 13.19 -28.44
N ARG A 334 -8.20 12.46 -27.36
CA ARG A 334 -7.42 12.43 -26.11
C ARG A 334 -6.02 11.85 -26.30
N ILE A 335 -5.87 10.81 -27.11
CA ILE A 335 -4.56 10.24 -27.44
C ILE A 335 -3.71 11.27 -28.19
N VAL A 336 -4.26 11.92 -29.22
CA VAL A 336 -3.51 12.94 -29.97
C VAL A 336 -3.11 14.13 -29.10
N GLU A 337 -3.99 14.59 -28.20
CA GLU A 337 -3.66 15.64 -27.23
C GLU A 337 -2.52 15.21 -26.30
N HIS A 338 -2.61 13.98 -25.77
CA HIS A 338 -1.58 13.40 -24.91
C HIS A 338 -0.24 13.29 -25.62
N GLU A 339 -0.20 12.76 -26.85
CA GLU A 339 1.04 12.58 -27.61
C GLU A 339 1.70 13.92 -27.96
N LEU A 340 0.90 14.94 -28.30
CA LEU A 340 1.41 16.31 -28.50
C LEU A 340 2.06 16.88 -27.23
N LEU A 341 1.42 16.70 -26.08
CA LEU A 341 1.97 17.13 -24.80
C LEU A 341 3.21 16.33 -24.41
N ALA A 342 3.18 15.00 -24.59
CA ALA A 342 4.28 14.11 -24.30
C ALA A 342 5.51 14.45 -25.14
N ALA A 343 5.37 14.73 -26.43
CA ALA A 343 6.46 15.15 -27.30
C ALA A 343 7.07 16.49 -26.84
N LYS A 344 6.23 17.48 -26.50
CA LYS A 344 6.70 18.76 -25.92
C LYS A 344 7.50 18.55 -24.64
N LEU A 345 6.97 17.75 -23.72
CA LEU A 345 7.62 17.47 -22.44
C LEU A 345 8.85 16.56 -22.57
N SER A 346 8.99 15.86 -23.70
CA SER A 346 10.19 15.12 -24.08
C SER A 346 11.24 16.01 -24.77
N GLY A 347 10.95 17.29 -24.97
CA GLY A 347 11.87 18.25 -25.55
C GLY A 347 11.96 18.21 -27.07
N VAL A 348 10.91 17.81 -27.79
CA VAL A 348 10.89 17.80 -29.26
C VAL A 348 11.25 19.15 -29.88
N GLY A 349 10.91 20.26 -29.20
CA GLY A 349 11.23 21.62 -29.65
C GLY A 349 12.67 22.08 -29.32
N LEU A 350 13.47 21.27 -28.63
CA LEU A 350 14.85 21.61 -28.28
C LEU A 350 15.79 21.32 -29.45
N THR A 351 16.78 22.18 -29.67
CA THR A 351 17.80 22.03 -30.72
C THR A 351 19.21 22.25 -30.16
N GLY A 352 20.23 21.82 -30.91
CA GLY A 352 21.64 22.03 -30.57
C GLY A 352 22.02 21.52 -29.17
N GLU A 353 22.80 22.32 -28.45
CA GLU A 353 23.31 21.98 -27.11
C GLU A 353 22.20 21.75 -26.07
N LYS A 354 21.05 22.44 -26.20
CA LYS A 354 19.92 22.26 -25.27
C LYS A 354 19.33 20.85 -25.35
N LYS A 355 19.18 20.31 -26.57
CA LYS A 355 18.70 18.94 -26.77
C LYS A 355 19.69 17.91 -26.22
N VAL A 356 20.98 18.11 -26.49
CA VAL A 356 22.05 17.24 -25.97
C VAL A 356 22.06 17.23 -24.44
N LYS A 357 21.95 18.40 -23.81
CA LYS A 357 21.90 18.52 -22.34
C LYS A 357 20.65 17.85 -21.75
N TYR A 358 19.47 18.10 -22.32
CA TYR A 358 18.23 17.46 -21.87
C TYR A 358 18.32 15.93 -21.91
N ASN A 359 18.89 15.38 -22.99
CA ASN A 359 19.04 13.93 -23.17
C ASN A 359 20.05 13.35 -22.18
N ALA A 360 21.20 14.01 -21.98
CA ALA A 360 22.19 13.60 -21.00
C ALA A 360 21.61 13.61 -19.58
N ASN A 361 20.88 14.67 -19.21
CA ASN A 361 20.21 14.78 -17.91
C ASN A 361 19.17 13.67 -17.71
N THR A 362 18.37 13.36 -18.72
CA THR A 362 17.35 12.31 -18.65
C THR A 362 17.96 10.93 -18.47
N LYS A 363 19.01 10.63 -19.24
CA LYS A 363 19.78 9.37 -19.09
C LYS A 363 20.37 9.24 -17.69
N ARG A 364 21.03 10.32 -17.21
CA ARG A 364 21.64 10.36 -15.89
C ARG A 364 20.64 10.17 -14.76
N MET A 365 19.46 10.81 -14.85
CA MET A 365 18.37 10.58 -13.89
C MET A 365 17.93 9.11 -13.87
N GLY A 366 17.90 8.42 -15.01
CA GLY A 366 17.59 6.99 -15.07
C GLY A 366 18.56 6.13 -14.27
N GLU A 367 19.86 6.38 -14.42
CA GLU A 367 20.93 5.69 -13.66
C GLU A 367 20.80 5.95 -12.15
N LEU A 368 20.59 7.21 -11.77
CA LEU A 368 20.46 7.63 -10.37
C LEU A 368 19.25 6.97 -9.68
N LYS A 369 18.11 6.90 -10.36
CA LYS A 369 16.90 6.21 -9.87
C LYS A 369 17.17 4.74 -9.60
N THR A 370 17.86 4.06 -10.49
CA THR A 370 18.22 2.65 -10.32
C THR A 370 19.15 2.46 -9.13
N LYS A 371 20.21 3.27 -9.02
CA LYS A 371 21.12 3.24 -7.86
C LYS A 371 20.40 3.53 -6.54
N PHE A 372 19.46 4.49 -6.53
CA PHE A 372 18.64 4.80 -5.35
C PHE A 372 17.87 3.56 -4.86
N THR A 373 17.20 2.85 -5.77
CA THR A 373 16.42 1.64 -5.40
C THR A 373 17.30 0.49 -4.94
N ASN A 374 18.45 0.27 -5.59
CA ASN A 374 19.41 -0.76 -5.21
C ASN A 374 19.96 -0.48 -3.80
N ASN A 375 20.39 0.75 -3.52
CA ASN A 375 20.86 1.18 -2.20
C ASN A 375 19.79 0.98 -1.11
N LEU A 376 18.54 1.37 -1.36
CA LEU A 376 17.43 1.20 -0.41
C LEU A 376 17.13 -0.27 -0.13
N GLN A 377 17.11 -1.09 -1.16
CA GLN A 377 16.90 -2.53 -1.03
C GLN A 377 18.02 -3.18 -0.22
N ASP A 378 19.28 -2.86 -0.53
CA ASP A 378 20.45 -3.39 0.18
C ASP A 378 20.46 -2.94 1.65
N ALA A 379 20.13 -1.67 1.92
CA ALA A 379 20.00 -1.15 3.28
C ALA A 379 18.91 -1.84 4.10
N THR A 380 17.80 -2.21 3.45
CA THR A 380 16.73 -2.97 4.12
C THR A 380 17.16 -4.41 4.39
N LYS A 381 17.86 -5.06 3.45
CA LYS A 381 18.36 -6.45 3.57
C LYS A 381 19.44 -6.60 4.64
N ALA A 382 20.33 -5.63 4.77
CA ALA A 382 21.52 -5.74 5.60
C ALA A 382 21.26 -5.78 7.10
N PHE A 383 20.20 -5.12 7.56
CA PHE A 383 19.90 -5.03 8.97
C PHE A 383 19.15 -6.27 9.47
N SER A 384 19.62 -6.80 10.60
CA SER A 384 18.85 -7.76 11.40
C SER A 384 19.24 -7.67 12.88
N VAL A 385 18.32 -8.06 13.75
CA VAL A 385 18.57 -8.20 15.19
C VAL A 385 18.19 -9.62 15.60
N LYS A 386 19.20 -10.37 16.08
CA LYS A 386 18.98 -11.69 16.68
C LYS A 386 18.76 -11.53 18.18
N LEU A 387 17.65 -12.07 18.66
CA LEU A 387 17.28 -12.14 20.07
C LEU A 387 17.31 -13.61 20.50
N THR A 388 17.93 -13.88 21.64
CA THR A 388 18.18 -15.26 22.10
C THR A 388 17.57 -15.55 23.46
N LYS A 389 17.14 -14.52 24.19
CA LYS A 389 16.54 -14.68 25.51
C LYS A 389 15.06 -14.35 25.49
N ARG A 390 14.28 -15.06 26.31
CA ARG A 390 12.81 -14.93 26.32
C ARG A 390 12.36 -13.54 26.75
N GLU A 391 13.10 -12.90 27.66
CA GLU A 391 12.82 -11.55 28.13
C GLU A 391 13.00 -10.46 27.05
N GLU A 392 13.84 -10.69 26.04
CA GLU A 392 14.08 -9.74 24.94
C GLU A 392 12.90 -9.65 23.97
N VAL A 393 12.05 -10.68 23.95
CA VAL A 393 10.86 -10.76 23.09
C VAL A 393 9.55 -10.56 23.86
N ALA A 394 9.63 -10.05 25.09
CA ALA A 394 8.46 -9.78 25.90
C ALA A 394 7.49 -8.80 25.20
N GLY A 395 6.20 -9.13 25.24
CA GLY A 395 5.12 -8.39 24.60
C GLY A 395 4.88 -8.73 23.13
N LEU A 396 5.87 -9.29 22.41
CA LEU A 396 5.69 -9.66 21.01
C LEU A 396 4.63 -10.77 20.86
N PRO A 397 3.69 -10.63 19.91
CA PRO A 397 2.65 -11.63 19.70
C PRO A 397 3.22 -12.91 19.09
N THR A 398 2.51 -14.03 19.29
CA THR A 398 2.90 -15.34 18.77
C THR A 398 3.16 -15.31 17.26
N SER A 399 2.38 -14.55 16.49
CA SER A 399 2.56 -14.41 15.04
C SER A 399 3.92 -13.79 14.68
N ALA A 400 4.36 -12.77 15.42
CA ALA A 400 5.67 -12.15 15.24
C ALA A 400 6.82 -13.08 15.66
N LEU A 401 6.63 -13.87 16.73
CA LEU A 401 7.60 -14.87 17.18
C LEU A 401 7.76 -16.00 16.15
N GLN A 402 6.65 -16.46 15.54
CA GLN A 402 6.68 -17.46 14.47
C GLN A 402 7.46 -16.95 13.25
N LEU A 403 7.16 -15.72 12.80
CA LEU A 403 7.91 -15.10 11.70
C LEU A 403 9.39 -14.92 12.06
N GLY A 404 9.68 -14.43 13.26
CA GLY A 404 11.07 -14.22 13.71
C GLY A 404 11.87 -15.52 13.79
N ALA A 405 11.26 -16.62 14.22
CA ALA A 405 11.88 -17.95 14.22
C ALA A 405 12.10 -18.48 12.79
N GLN A 406 11.15 -18.27 11.89
CA GLN A 406 11.30 -18.62 10.47
C GLN A 406 12.42 -17.81 9.80
N GLN A 407 12.55 -16.52 10.13
CA GLN A 407 13.67 -15.69 9.67
C GLN A 407 15.00 -16.18 10.26
N ALA A 408 15.03 -16.58 11.53
CA ALA A 408 16.22 -17.17 12.15
C ALA A 408 16.66 -18.46 11.43
N LYS A 409 15.73 -19.33 11.02
CA LYS A 409 16.04 -20.52 10.18
C LYS A 409 16.57 -20.12 8.80
N THR A 410 15.78 -19.37 8.05
CA THR A 410 16.02 -19.13 6.62
C THR A 410 17.22 -18.21 6.37
N LYS A 411 17.28 -17.09 7.09
CA LYS A 411 18.33 -16.05 6.98
C LYS A 411 19.44 -16.24 7.99
N GLY A 412 19.09 -16.52 9.25
CA GLY A 412 20.05 -16.70 10.34
C GLY A 412 20.77 -18.05 10.33
N LYS A 413 20.27 -19.04 9.58
CA LYS A 413 20.76 -20.44 9.54
C LYS A 413 20.69 -21.15 10.91
N GLU A 414 19.71 -20.78 11.72
CA GLU A 414 19.45 -21.35 13.06
C GLU A 414 18.33 -22.40 12.98
N GLU A 415 18.66 -23.63 12.57
CA GLU A 415 17.68 -24.71 12.30
C GLU A 415 16.80 -25.07 13.52
N SER A 416 17.32 -24.88 14.73
CA SER A 416 16.60 -25.18 15.98
C SER A 416 15.57 -24.11 16.38
N ALA A 417 15.47 -22.99 15.66
CA ALA A 417 14.63 -21.87 16.08
C ALA A 417 13.13 -22.24 16.15
N THR A 418 12.48 -21.91 17.26
CA THR A 418 11.03 -22.07 17.44
C THR A 418 10.41 -20.76 17.91
N ALA A 419 9.09 -20.62 17.78
CA ALA A 419 8.39 -19.43 18.26
C ALA A 419 8.47 -19.34 19.81
N GLU A 420 8.54 -20.48 20.47
CA GLU A 420 8.54 -20.63 21.92
C GLU A 420 9.91 -20.36 22.54
N ASP A 421 10.97 -20.96 21.98
CA ASP A 421 12.31 -21.03 22.58
C ASP A 421 13.37 -20.19 21.84
N GLY A 422 13.06 -19.69 20.65
CA GLY A 422 14.00 -18.91 19.83
C GLY A 422 15.15 -19.76 19.27
N PRO A 423 16.21 -19.12 18.75
CA PRO A 423 16.39 -17.67 18.62
C PRO A 423 15.40 -17.05 17.63
N TRP A 424 15.16 -15.75 17.76
CA TRP A 424 14.31 -14.96 16.86
C TRP A 424 15.17 -13.94 16.10
N LEU A 425 14.94 -13.79 14.80
CA LEU A 425 15.59 -12.79 13.97
C LEU A 425 14.54 -11.79 13.50
N PHE A 426 14.79 -10.50 13.70
CA PHE A 426 13.92 -9.42 13.22
C PHE A 426 14.67 -8.52 12.23
N THR A 427 14.00 -8.17 11.13
CA THR A 427 14.47 -7.37 10.00
C THR A 427 13.64 -6.08 9.82
N LEU A 428 13.98 -5.26 8.82
CA LEU A 428 13.34 -3.96 8.55
C LEU A 428 12.17 -4.01 7.55
N ASP A 429 11.84 -5.16 6.96
CA ASP A 429 10.60 -5.27 6.18
C ASP A 429 9.38 -5.21 7.11
N MET A 430 8.30 -4.58 6.62
CA MET A 430 7.18 -4.16 7.45
C MET A 430 6.55 -5.29 8.31
N PRO A 431 6.37 -6.52 7.80
CA PRO A 431 5.85 -7.63 8.61
C PRO A 431 6.71 -7.98 9.83
N SER A 432 8.01 -7.66 9.81
CA SER A 432 8.92 -7.82 10.95
C SER A 432 9.05 -6.53 11.77
N TYR A 433 9.24 -5.39 11.11
CA TYR A 433 9.47 -4.10 11.77
C TYR A 433 8.26 -3.65 12.61
N LEU A 434 7.07 -3.68 12.03
CA LEU A 434 5.88 -3.07 12.63
C LEU A 434 5.46 -3.78 13.93
N PRO A 435 5.42 -5.13 14.02
CA PRO A 435 5.11 -5.80 15.28
C PRO A 435 6.10 -5.48 16.41
N VAL A 436 7.39 -5.33 16.10
CA VAL A 436 8.37 -4.93 17.11
C VAL A 436 8.08 -3.53 17.63
N MET A 437 7.75 -2.59 16.75
CA MET A 437 7.40 -1.23 17.13
C MET A 437 6.10 -1.12 17.93
N GLN A 438 5.11 -1.96 17.63
CA GLN A 438 3.79 -1.95 18.27
C GLN A 438 3.73 -2.72 19.59
N HIS A 439 4.52 -3.79 19.74
CA HIS A 439 4.30 -4.77 20.83
C HIS A 439 5.51 -5.03 21.72
N SER A 440 6.74 -4.75 21.28
CA SER A 440 7.91 -5.00 22.13
C SER A 440 7.86 -4.14 23.38
N THR A 441 7.93 -4.76 24.56
CA THR A 441 8.05 -4.03 25.83
C THR A 441 9.44 -3.43 26.02
N ASP A 442 10.46 -3.95 25.32
CA ASP A 442 11.82 -3.42 25.34
C ASP A 442 11.91 -2.13 24.51
N ARG A 443 12.00 -1.00 25.22
CA ARG A 443 12.13 0.33 24.62
C ARG A 443 13.43 0.50 23.84
N GLU A 444 14.53 -0.10 24.27
CA GLU A 444 15.81 0.02 23.55
C GLU A 444 15.79 -0.78 22.26
N LEU A 445 15.11 -1.94 22.23
CA LEU A 445 14.83 -2.65 20.99
C LEU A 445 14.00 -1.79 20.02
N ARG A 446 12.89 -1.18 20.47
CA ARG A 446 12.08 -0.28 19.63
C ARG A 446 12.90 0.88 19.09
N LYS A 447 13.70 1.53 19.93
CA LYS A 447 14.60 2.62 19.54
C LYS A 447 15.63 2.16 18.51
N LYS A 448 16.26 0.99 18.70
CA LYS A 448 17.22 0.41 17.76
C LYS A 448 16.58 0.14 16.39
N MET A 449 15.40 -0.50 16.37
CA MET A 449 14.66 -0.80 15.14
C MET A 449 14.25 0.49 14.41
N TYR A 450 13.68 1.46 15.15
CA TYR A 450 13.26 2.74 14.60
C TYR A 450 14.42 3.51 13.97
N GLN A 451 15.54 3.65 14.71
CA GLN A 451 16.73 4.34 14.19
C GLN A 451 17.31 3.64 12.96
N ALA A 452 17.35 2.31 12.94
CA ALA A 452 17.81 1.56 11.79
C ALA A 452 16.92 1.78 10.57
N HIS A 453 15.59 1.74 10.75
CA HIS A 453 14.63 1.98 9.67
C HIS A 453 14.72 3.40 9.10
N LEU A 454 14.86 4.40 9.97
CA LEU A 454 14.90 5.82 9.61
C LEU A 454 16.19 6.22 8.88
N LYS A 455 17.28 5.47 9.08
CA LYS A 455 18.62 5.76 8.55
C LYS A 455 18.96 4.97 7.29
N ARG A 456 18.03 4.18 6.74
CA ARG A 456 18.31 3.32 5.57
C ARG A 456 18.81 4.14 4.38
N ALA A 457 19.85 3.62 3.73
CA ALA A 457 20.47 4.20 2.53
C ALA A 457 20.87 5.67 2.72
N SER A 458 21.32 6.02 3.92
CA SER A 458 21.86 7.34 4.25
C SER A 458 23.35 7.27 4.58
N GLU A 459 23.96 8.42 4.89
CA GLU A 459 25.35 8.52 5.36
C GLU A 459 25.62 7.71 6.64
N PHE A 460 24.57 7.34 7.38
CA PHE A 460 24.67 6.49 8.57
C PHE A 460 24.78 4.99 8.25
N SER A 461 24.68 4.58 6.98
CA SER A 461 24.79 3.18 6.55
C SER A 461 26.25 2.74 6.42
N THR A 462 27.08 3.02 7.43
CA THR A 462 28.56 2.94 7.36
C THR A 462 29.11 1.56 6.98
N ASP A 463 28.36 0.51 7.27
CA ASP A 463 28.71 -0.88 6.98
C ASP A 463 28.35 -1.31 5.54
N LEU A 464 27.58 -0.49 4.82
CA LEU A 464 27.14 -0.75 3.46
C LEU A 464 27.91 0.08 2.47
N LYS A 465 28.80 -0.59 1.74
CA LYS A 465 29.67 0.02 0.76
C LYS A 465 29.38 -0.50 -0.66
N ASP A 466 29.52 0.37 -1.65
CA ASP A 466 29.57 -0.02 -3.06
C ASP A 466 30.93 -0.64 -3.41
N GLU A 467 31.09 -1.04 -4.67
CA GLU A 467 32.29 -1.73 -5.16
C GLU A 467 33.55 -0.85 -5.04
N GLU A 468 33.38 0.48 -5.04
CA GLU A 468 34.43 1.46 -4.83
C GLU A 468 34.71 1.76 -3.34
N GLY A 469 34.04 1.06 -2.42
CA GLY A 469 34.20 1.24 -0.98
C GLY A 469 33.51 2.48 -0.41
N LYS A 470 32.63 3.16 -1.17
CA LYS A 470 31.86 4.32 -0.72
C LYS A 470 30.57 3.88 -0.06
N ILE A 471 30.10 4.63 0.93
CA ILE A 471 28.83 4.35 1.61
C ILE A 471 27.68 4.37 0.59
N LYS A 472 26.77 3.39 0.67
CA LYS A 472 25.52 3.33 -0.12
C LYS A 472 24.51 4.37 0.39
N ASP A 473 24.84 5.64 0.17
CA ASP A 473 24.07 6.82 0.58
C ASP A 473 23.29 7.39 -0.63
N ASN A 474 21.99 7.61 -0.42
CA ASN A 474 21.08 8.19 -1.39
C ASN A 474 21.07 9.72 -1.38
N THR A 475 21.60 10.38 -0.35
CA THR A 475 21.68 11.85 -0.25
C THR A 475 22.28 12.51 -1.50
N PRO A 476 23.49 12.15 -1.96
CA PRO A 476 24.06 12.75 -3.16
C PRO A 476 23.28 12.42 -4.44
N LEU A 477 22.62 11.26 -4.50
CA LEU A 477 21.79 10.88 -5.64
C LEU A 477 20.53 11.75 -5.73
N MET A 478 19.89 12.01 -4.58
CA MET A 478 18.70 12.86 -4.49
C MET A 478 19.02 14.31 -4.87
N GLU A 479 20.13 14.87 -4.38
CA GLU A 479 20.62 16.20 -4.77
C GLU A 479 20.80 16.29 -6.30
N GLU A 480 21.49 15.31 -6.90
CA GLU A 480 21.71 15.30 -8.34
C GLU A 480 20.38 15.15 -9.12
N ILE A 481 19.46 14.30 -8.66
CA ILE A 481 18.13 14.16 -9.28
C ILE A 481 17.36 15.49 -9.25
N LEU A 482 17.32 16.20 -8.12
CA LEU A 482 16.61 17.48 -8.00
C LEU A 482 17.23 18.54 -8.91
N LYS A 483 18.56 18.61 -8.98
CA LYS A 483 19.28 19.47 -9.91
C LYS A 483 18.89 19.20 -11.37
N LEU A 484 18.98 17.94 -11.81
CA LEU A 484 18.70 17.56 -13.20
C LEU A 484 17.24 17.80 -13.58
N ARG A 485 16.31 17.60 -12.63
CA ARG A 485 14.89 17.94 -12.79
C ARG A 485 14.67 19.43 -13.01
N GLN A 486 15.33 20.27 -12.20
CA GLN A 486 15.26 21.73 -12.35
C GLN A 486 15.86 22.18 -13.68
N GLU A 487 17.04 21.70 -14.06
CA GLU A 487 17.67 22.04 -15.34
C GLU A 487 16.81 21.63 -16.53
N ASN A 488 16.20 20.43 -16.50
CA ASN A 488 15.30 20.00 -17.57
C ASN A 488 14.01 20.85 -17.63
N ALA A 489 13.47 21.27 -16.48
CA ALA A 489 12.33 22.18 -16.46
C ALA A 489 12.65 23.51 -17.15
N GLU A 490 13.81 24.10 -16.83
CA GLU A 490 14.28 25.35 -17.43
C GLU A 490 14.53 25.21 -18.94
N LEU A 491 15.12 24.10 -19.38
CA LEU A 491 15.32 23.81 -20.81
C LEU A 491 13.98 23.78 -21.56
N LEU A 492 12.95 23.22 -20.94
CA LEU A 492 11.58 23.16 -21.48
C LEU A 492 10.80 24.48 -21.34
N GLY A 493 11.36 25.50 -20.67
CA GLY A 493 10.72 26.81 -20.47
C GLY A 493 9.78 26.89 -19.26
N TYR A 494 9.82 25.92 -18.35
CA TYR A 494 9.11 25.94 -17.08
C TYR A 494 9.98 26.54 -15.97
N LYS A 495 9.36 27.09 -14.93
CA LYS A 495 10.10 27.69 -13.80
C LYS A 495 10.73 26.65 -12.89
N ASN A 496 10.06 25.51 -12.74
CA ASN A 496 10.49 24.41 -11.88
C ASN A 496 9.87 23.08 -12.33
N TYR A 497 10.33 21.98 -11.73
CA TYR A 497 9.84 20.65 -12.08
C TYR A 497 8.39 20.41 -11.67
N ALA A 498 7.90 21.07 -10.62
CA ALA A 498 6.49 20.95 -10.23
C ALA A 498 5.56 21.39 -11.38
N GLU A 499 5.86 22.50 -12.07
CA GLU A 499 5.07 22.92 -13.25
C GLU A 499 5.10 21.88 -14.39
N VAL A 500 6.26 21.26 -14.64
CA VAL A 500 6.39 20.15 -15.62
C VAL A 500 5.51 18.96 -15.22
N SER A 501 5.49 18.62 -13.93
CA SER A 501 4.72 17.50 -13.38
C SER A 501 3.21 17.76 -13.43
N MET A 502 2.78 18.99 -13.16
CA MET A 502 1.36 19.42 -13.18
C MET A 502 0.78 19.47 -14.60
N ALA A 503 1.60 19.67 -15.63
CA ALA A 503 1.13 19.69 -17.01
C ALA A 503 0.42 18.38 -17.45
N LYS A 504 0.67 17.26 -16.75
CA LYS A 504 0.06 15.94 -16.98
C LYS A 504 -0.92 15.51 -15.87
N LYS A 505 -1.40 16.45 -15.07
CA LYS A 505 -2.27 16.19 -13.91
C LYS A 505 -3.55 17.02 -13.99
N MET A 506 -4.56 16.62 -13.23
CA MET A 506 -5.78 17.43 -13.05
C MET A 506 -5.48 18.72 -12.28
N ALA A 507 -4.63 18.61 -11.26
CA ALA A 507 -4.30 19.70 -10.37
C ALA A 507 -3.33 20.70 -10.99
N THR A 508 -3.52 21.97 -10.64
CA THR A 508 -2.46 22.99 -10.67
C THR A 508 -1.70 23.02 -9.35
N PHE A 509 -0.52 23.64 -9.34
CA PHE A 509 0.27 23.84 -8.12
C PHE A 509 -0.53 24.56 -7.01
N GLU A 510 -1.32 25.58 -7.36
CA GLU A 510 -2.16 26.30 -6.41
C GLU A 510 -3.28 25.42 -5.84
N SER A 511 -3.95 24.64 -6.70
CA SER A 511 -5.04 23.76 -6.26
C SER A 511 -4.55 22.63 -5.35
N ALA A 512 -3.37 22.06 -5.62
CA ALA A 512 -2.75 21.04 -4.79
C ALA A 512 -2.36 21.60 -3.41
N ASN A 513 -1.72 22.78 -3.37
CA ASN A 513 -1.39 23.46 -2.11
C ASN A 513 -2.64 23.83 -1.31
N LYS A 514 -3.69 24.30 -1.98
CA LYS A 514 -4.96 24.63 -1.33
C LYS A 514 -5.56 23.39 -0.68
N LEU A 515 -5.65 22.26 -1.39
CA LEU A 515 -6.16 21.02 -0.81
C LEU A 515 -5.34 20.58 0.42
N ILE A 516 -4.01 20.62 0.32
CA ILE A 516 -3.13 20.24 1.43
C ILE A 516 -3.37 21.14 2.65
N GLU A 517 -3.47 22.46 2.46
CA GLU A 517 -3.72 23.40 3.55
C GLU A 517 -5.12 23.26 4.15
N ASP A 518 -6.14 23.06 3.31
CA ASP A 518 -7.52 22.86 3.75
C ASP A 518 -7.61 21.61 4.64
N LEU A 519 -6.99 20.49 4.24
CA LEU A 519 -6.93 19.27 5.05
C LEU A 519 -6.10 19.44 6.32
N ARG A 520 -4.95 20.14 6.24
CA ARG A 520 -4.09 20.40 7.39
C ARG A 520 -4.82 21.21 8.46
N SER A 521 -5.47 22.30 8.06
CA SER A 521 -6.18 23.21 8.97
C SER A 521 -7.29 22.50 9.76
N LYS A 522 -7.98 21.56 9.13
CA LYS A 522 -9.03 20.74 9.76
C LYS A 522 -8.50 19.60 10.64
N SER A 523 -7.25 19.20 10.44
CA SER A 523 -6.65 18.04 11.14
C SER A 523 -5.74 18.43 12.31
N TYR A 524 -5.09 19.61 12.25
CA TYR A 524 -3.97 19.92 13.13
C TYR A 524 -4.33 19.91 14.62
N ALA A 525 -5.40 20.63 15.01
CA ALA A 525 -5.82 20.70 16.41
C ALA A 525 -6.18 19.31 16.98
N THR A 526 -6.84 18.47 16.18
CA THR A 526 -7.18 17.10 16.56
C THR A 526 -5.93 16.24 16.73
N ALA A 527 -4.93 16.34 15.85
CA ALA A 527 -3.68 15.60 15.96
C ALA A 527 -2.86 15.98 17.20
N VAL A 528 -2.84 17.27 17.58
CA VAL A 528 -2.22 17.73 18.83
C VAL A 528 -2.89 17.07 20.02
N LYS A 529 -4.23 17.10 20.08
CA LYS A 529 -5.00 16.43 21.12
C LYS A 529 -4.76 14.91 21.16
N GLU A 530 -4.66 14.26 20.01
CA GLU A 530 -4.35 12.83 19.92
C GLU A 530 -2.96 12.50 20.48
N LEU A 531 -1.97 13.38 20.33
CA LEU A 531 -0.66 13.22 20.97
C LEU A 531 -0.73 13.45 22.48
N GLU A 532 -1.42 14.50 22.93
CA GLU A 532 -1.62 14.79 24.35
C GLU A 532 -2.33 13.64 25.09
N ASP A 533 -3.39 13.09 24.49
CA ASP A 533 -4.10 11.93 25.01
C ASP A 533 -3.17 10.72 25.13
N LEU A 534 -2.27 10.53 24.15
CA LEU A 534 -1.29 9.45 24.15
C LEU A 534 -0.22 9.62 25.23
N GLU A 535 0.31 10.83 25.41
CA GLU A 535 1.28 11.14 26.47
C GLU A 535 0.65 10.98 27.86
N LYS A 536 -0.60 11.44 28.04
CA LYS A 536 -1.34 11.26 29.28
C LYS A 536 -1.57 9.79 29.59
N PHE A 537 -1.95 9.01 28.58
CA PHE A 537 -2.13 7.56 28.70
C PHE A 537 -0.82 6.87 29.10
N ALA A 538 0.29 7.15 28.42
CA ALA A 538 1.60 6.58 28.73
C ALA A 538 2.05 6.87 30.16
N LYS A 539 1.81 8.08 30.67
CA LYS A 539 2.14 8.47 32.06
C LYS A 539 1.24 7.82 33.11
N THR A 540 -0.05 7.69 32.82
CA THR A 540 -1.05 7.17 33.77
C THR A 540 -0.89 5.65 33.95
N GLU A 541 -0.61 4.94 32.87
CA GLU A 541 -0.42 3.49 32.89
C GLU A 541 1.04 3.08 33.10
N TYR A 542 1.93 4.02 33.48
CA TYR A 542 3.37 3.77 33.62
C TYR A 542 3.71 2.62 34.56
N GLU A 543 2.97 2.47 35.66
CA GLU A 543 3.18 1.38 36.62
C GLU A 543 2.95 0.00 35.99
N LYS A 544 2.23 -0.07 34.86
CA LYS A 544 1.97 -1.28 34.08
C LYS A 544 2.71 -1.32 32.73
N LEU A 545 3.17 -0.17 32.23
CA LEU A 545 3.82 0.01 30.93
C LEU A 545 5.12 0.80 31.09
N PRO A 546 6.31 0.25 30.82
CA PRO A 546 7.57 0.94 31.10
C PRO A 546 7.77 2.22 30.25
N PHE A 547 7.53 3.39 30.86
CA PHE A 547 7.71 4.76 30.35
C PHE A 547 8.59 5.60 31.29
N PRO A 548 9.75 6.12 30.88
CA PRO A 548 10.58 6.91 31.80
C PRO A 548 9.81 8.11 32.36
N LYS A 549 9.62 8.17 33.68
CA LYS A 549 8.71 9.09 34.38
C LYS A 549 8.94 10.58 34.04
N ASP A 550 10.18 10.94 33.70
CA ASP A 550 10.62 12.30 33.42
C ASP A 550 10.93 12.55 31.94
N GLU A 551 10.62 11.62 31.03
CA GLU A 551 10.84 11.79 29.59
C GLU A 551 9.57 12.20 28.84
N LYS A 552 9.75 12.86 27.69
CA LYS A 552 8.68 13.04 26.70
C LYS A 552 8.58 11.79 25.83
N LEU A 553 7.39 11.59 25.25
CA LEU A 553 7.19 10.50 24.31
C LEU A 553 8.04 10.74 23.06
N MET A 554 8.86 9.77 22.69
CA MET A 554 9.70 9.82 21.50
C MET A 554 9.04 9.08 20.34
N GLN A 555 9.50 9.29 19.11
CA GLN A 555 8.91 8.70 17.91
C GLN A 555 8.87 7.16 17.95
N TRP A 556 9.89 6.52 18.55
CA TRP A 556 9.93 5.06 18.74
C TRP A 556 8.99 4.54 19.86
N ASP A 557 8.41 5.44 20.63
CA ASP A 557 7.41 5.11 21.65
C ASP A 557 5.98 5.23 21.09
N VAL A 558 5.75 6.07 20.07
CA VAL A 558 4.39 6.34 19.51
C VAL A 558 3.67 5.05 19.11
N PRO A 559 4.24 4.14 18.28
CA PRO A 559 3.50 2.97 17.82
C PRO A 559 3.11 2.04 18.97
N TYR A 560 4.00 1.86 19.95
CA TYR A 560 3.76 1.02 21.11
C TYR A 560 2.60 1.55 21.97
N TYR A 561 2.70 2.81 22.40
CA TYR A 561 1.66 3.38 23.25
C TYR A 561 0.34 3.56 22.50
N ALA A 562 0.38 3.85 21.19
CA ALA A 562 -0.82 3.95 20.38
C ALA A 562 -1.55 2.61 20.34
N GLU A 563 -0.81 1.50 20.22
CA GLU A 563 -1.39 0.15 20.25
C GLU A 563 -1.97 -0.18 21.63
N ARG A 564 -1.22 0.06 22.71
CA ARG A 564 -1.73 -0.15 24.09
C ARG A 564 -2.98 0.69 24.38
N MET A 565 -3.01 1.94 23.91
CA MET A 565 -4.16 2.83 24.09
C MET A 565 -5.35 2.37 23.26
N LYS A 566 -5.13 1.92 22.02
CA LYS A 566 -6.16 1.33 21.16
C LYS A 566 -6.79 0.11 21.84
N GLU A 567 -5.95 -0.79 22.35
CA GLU A 567 -6.37 -1.99 23.09
C GLU A 567 -7.25 -1.65 24.30
N MET A 568 -6.82 -0.72 25.15
CA MET A 568 -7.60 -0.35 26.33
C MET A 568 -8.87 0.45 26.00
N LYS A 569 -8.79 1.39 25.05
CA LYS A 569 -9.91 2.29 24.72
C LYS A 569 -11.05 1.57 24.02
N TYR A 570 -10.74 0.58 23.18
CA TYR A 570 -11.72 -0.14 22.38
C TYR A 570 -11.91 -1.61 22.81
N GLU A 571 -11.17 -2.05 23.84
CA GLU A 571 -11.10 -3.46 24.26
C GLU A 571 -10.78 -4.38 23.06
N PHE A 572 -9.84 -3.94 22.22
CA PHE A 572 -9.62 -4.47 20.88
C PHE A 572 -8.14 -4.75 20.64
N ASN A 573 -7.79 -6.03 20.49
CA ASN A 573 -6.46 -6.45 20.08
C ASN A 573 -6.49 -6.90 18.61
N GLU A 574 -5.66 -6.29 17.78
CA GLU A 574 -5.60 -6.60 16.35
C GLU A 574 -5.14 -8.05 16.07
N GLU A 575 -4.38 -8.67 16.99
CA GLU A 575 -4.01 -10.08 16.89
C GLU A 575 -5.21 -11.02 17.01
N GLU A 576 -6.32 -10.59 17.65
CA GLU A 576 -7.56 -11.38 17.70
C GLU A 576 -8.25 -11.46 16.33
N LEU A 577 -7.97 -10.52 15.42
CA LEU A 577 -8.50 -10.53 14.06
C LEU A 577 -7.77 -11.48 13.13
N LYS A 578 -6.45 -11.63 13.29
CA LYS A 578 -5.60 -12.39 12.37
C LYS A 578 -6.13 -13.79 12.02
N PRO A 579 -6.62 -14.61 12.97
CA PRO A 579 -7.19 -15.92 12.66
C PRO A 579 -8.39 -15.89 11.70
N TYR A 580 -9.10 -14.77 11.60
CA TYR A 580 -10.27 -14.60 10.73
C TYR A 580 -9.91 -14.15 9.32
N PHE A 581 -8.73 -13.56 9.12
CA PHE A 581 -8.32 -13.00 7.82
C PHE A 581 -7.23 -13.85 7.17
N SER A 582 -7.53 -15.11 6.89
CA SER A 582 -6.66 -15.93 6.05
C SER A 582 -6.76 -15.50 4.58
N LEU A 583 -5.63 -15.39 3.86
CA LEU A 583 -5.61 -14.95 2.46
C LEU A 583 -6.65 -15.66 1.57
N PRO A 584 -6.84 -17.00 1.63
CA PRO A 584 -7.87 -17.66 0.81
C PRO A 584 -9.30 -17.18 1.10
N LYS A 585 -9.63 -16.88 2.36
CA LYS A 585 -10.96 -16.36 2.75
C LYS A 585 -11.12 -14.89 2.38
N VAL A 586 -10.07 -14.09 2.52
CA VAL A 586 -10.04 -12.69 2.06
C VAL A 586 -10.26 -12.60 0.57
N LEU A 587 -9.55 -13.41 -0.23
CA LEU A 587 -9.77 -13.48 -1.68
C LEU A 587 -11.20 -13.90 -2.02
N SER A 588 -11.74 -14.92 -1.35
CA SER A 588 -13.12 -15.34 -1.57
C SER A 588 -14.14 -14.23 -1.31
N GLY A 589 -13.98 -13.45 -0.23
CA GLY A 589 -14.87 -12.32 0.04
C GLY A 589 -14.69 -11.17 -0.95
N LEU A 590 -13.45 -10.90 -1.36
CA LEU A 590 -13.14 -9.91 -2.40
C LEU A 590 -13.78 -10.28 -3.75
N TRP A 591 -13.75 -11.56 -4.14
CA TRP A 591 -14.42 -12.05 -5.35
C TRP A 591 -15.94 -11.91 -5.26
N ASN A 592 -16.53 -12.24 -4.12
CA ASN A 592 -17.96 -12.07 -3.89
C ASN A 592 -18.38 -10.59 -4.00
N LEU A 593 -17.58 -9.68 -3.41
CA LEU A 593 -17.79 -8.25 -3.54
C LEU A 593 -17.68 -7.80 -5.01
N ALA A 594 -16.64 -8.22 -5.72
CA ALA A 594 -16.44 -7.86 -7.12
C ALA A 594 -17.60 -8.36 -8.02
N ASN A 595 -18.15 -9.54 -7.72
CA ASN A 595 -19.34 -10.04 -8.38
C ASN A 595 -20.57 -9.17 -8.11
N LYS A 596 -20.81 -8.85 -6.83
CA LYS A 596 -21.91 -7.98 -6.42
C LYS A 596 -21.80 -6.60 -7.07
N LEU A 597 -20.63 -5.96 -7.01
CA LEU A 597 -20.46 -4.58 -7.50
C LEU A 597 -20.32 -4.48 -9.02
N PHE A 598 -19.62 -5.42 -9.67
CA PHE A 598 -19.20 -5.25 -11.07
C PHE A 598 -19.70 -6.35 -12.02
N GLY A 599 -20.34 -7.39 -11.48
CA GLY A 599 -20.92 -8.49 -12.27
C GLY A 599 -19.87 -9.42 -12.85
N ILE A 600 -18.70 -9.51 -12.20
CA ILE A 600 -17.60 -10.34 -12.65
C ILE A 600 -17.44 -11.56 -11.75
N SER A 601 -17.00 -12.67 -12.32
CA SER A 601 -16.62 -13.88 -11.60
C SER A 601 -15.13 -14.07 -11.74
N ILE A 602 -14.44 -14.43 -10.67
CA ILE A 602 -12.98 -14.56 -10.66
C ILE A 602 -12.63 -15.98 -10.26
N ARG A 603 -11.78 -16.63 -11.06
CA ARG A 603 -11.40 -18.03 -10.86
C ARG A 603 -9.89 -18.18 -10.93
N GLU A 604 -9.33 -18.91 -9.98
CA GLU A 604 -7.92 -19.28 -10.02
C GLU A 604 -7.66 -20.30 -11.13
N ILE A 605 -6.62 -20.06 -11.91
CA ILE A 605 -6.04 -21.01 -12.85
C ILE A 605 -5.01 -21.83 -12.07
N ALA A 606 -5.49 -22.81 -11.31
CA ALA A 606 -4.67 -23.54 -10.33
C ALA A 606 -3.88 -24.71 -10.94
N SER A 607 -4.47 -25.44 -11.90
CA SER A 607 -3.89 -26.68 -12.41
C SER A 607 -2.71 -26.42 -13.36
N ALA A 608 -1.72 -27.31 -13.33
CA ALA A 608 -0.58 -27.24 -14.25
C ALA A 608 -1.03 -27.37 -15.72
N GLU A 609 -2.04 -28.20 -15.99
CA GLU A 609 -2.60 -28.39 -17.34
C GLU A 609 -3.21 -27.09 -17.89
N GLU A 610 -4.02 -26.38 -17.10
CA GLU A 610 -4.60 -25.10 -17.53
C GLU A 610 -3.52 -24.02 -17.74
N LYS A 611 -2.54 -23.94 -16.82
CA LYS A 611 -1.40 -23.02 -16.95
C LYS A 611 -0.63 -23.29 -18.24
N THR A 612 -0.29 -24.55 -18.52
CA THR A 612 0.39 -24.95 -19.77
C THR A 612 -0.45 -24.64 -21.00
N LYS A 613 -1.75 -24.95 -20.98
CA LYS A 613 -2.66 -24.66 -22.11
C LYS A 613 -2.73 -23.16 -22.44
N LEU A 614 -2.70 -22.31 -21.41
CA LEU A 614 -2.72 -20.85 -21.57
C LEU A 614 -1.32 -20.25 -21.83
N GLY A 615 -0.24 -21.02 -21.68
CA GLY A 615 1.13 -20.50 -21.77
C GLY A 615 1.54 -19.65 -20.56
N VAL A 616 0.94 -19.88 -19.40
CA VAL A 616 1.28 -19.19 -18.15
C VAL A 616 2.65 -19.64 -17.66
N SER A 617 3.54 -18.67 -17.45
CA SER A 617 4.86 -18.86 -16.87
C SER A 617 4.99 -18.04 -15.58
N LEU A 618 5.59 -18.62 -14.53
CA LEU A 618 5.70 -18.03 -13.20
C LEU A 618 7.16 -17.77 -12.81
N TRP A 619 7.42 -16.70 -12.06
CA TRP A 619 8.76 -16.37 -11.53
C TRP A 619 9.03 -16.98 -10.15
N ASN A 620 7.98 -17.30 -9.40
CA ASN A 620 8.01 -17.88 -8.07
C ASN A 620 6.77 -18.78 -7.85
N GLU A 621 6.89 -19.79 -6.98
CA GLU A 621 5.84 -20.79 -6.73
C GLU A 621 4.62 -20.27 -5.96
N ASP A 622 4.77 -19.19 -5.20
CA ASP A 622 3.68 -18.55 -4.45
C ASP A 622 2.80 -17.64 -5.31
N VAL A 623 3.13 -17.49 -6.61
CA VAL A 623 2.38 -16.64 -7.54
C VAL A 623 1.11 -17.35 -7.97
N MET A 624 -0.03 -16.71 -7.72
CA MET A 624 -1.35 -17.15 -8.17
C MET A 624 -1.72 -16.46 -9.47
N VAL A 625 -2.52 -17.12 -10.31
CA VAL A 625 -3.00 -16.56 -11.58
C VAL A 625 -4.50 -16.76 -11.66
N PHE A 626 -5.20 -15.73 -12.09
CA PHE A 626 -6.65 -15.71 -12.12
C PHE A 626 -7.16 -15.27 -13.49
N GLU A 627 -8.31 -15.81 -13.88
CA GLU A 627 -9.12 -15.29 -14.97
C GLU A 627 -10.34 -14.54 -14.43
N ILE A 628 -10.77 -13.51 -15.17
CA ILE A 628 -12.01 -12.77 -14.88
C ILE A 628 -13.02 -13.06 -15.99
N VAL A 629 -14.21 -13.49 -15.58
CA VAL A 629 -15.33 -13.83 -16.45
C VAL A 629 -16.46 -12.84 -16.23
N LYS A 630 -16.99 -12.28 -17.31
CA LYS A 630 -18.19 -11.44 -17.31
C LYS A 630 -19.12 -11.93 -18.42
N ASP A 631 -20.40 -12.10 -18.12
CA ASP A 631 -21.40 -12.57 -19.09
C ASP A 631 -21.02 -13.89 -19.80
N ASN A 632 -20.38 -14.81 -19.06
CA ASN A 632 -19.81 -16.08 -19.54
C ASN A 632 -18.61 -15.98 -20.51
N GLU A 633 -18.02 -14.81 -20.66
CA GLU A 633 -16.81 -14.60 -21.46
C GLU A 633 -15.63 -14.18 -20.58
N VAL A 634 -14.43 -14.67 -20.90
CA VAL A 634 -13.21 -14.19 -20.24
C VAL A 634 -12.88 -12.80 -20.75
N VAL A 635 -12.77 -11.84 -19.81
CA VAL A 635 -12.51 -10.43 -20.13
C VAL A 635 -11.10 -9.98 -19.77
N SER A 636 -10.42 -10.64 -18.83
CA SER A 636 -9.06 -10.31 -18.42
C SER A 636 -8.39 -11.41 -17.60
N TYR A 637 -7.11 -11.23 -17.28
CA TYR A 637 -6.36 -12.07 -16.34
C TYR A 637 -5.50 -11.22 -15.41
N PHE A 638 -5.05 -11.79 -14.29
CA PHE A 638 -4.03 -11.17 -13.46
C PHE A 638 -3.20 -12.18 -12.68
N TYR A 639 -1.99 -11.76 -12.31
CA TYR A 639 -1.10 -12.43 -11.38
C TYR A 639 -1.21 -11.79 -10.00
N LEU A 640 -1.13 -12.60 -8.93
CA LEU A 640 -1.00 -12.14 -7.55
C LEU A 640 0.28 -12.72 -6.93
N ASP A 641 1.21 -11.86 -6.52
CA ASP A 641 2.41 -12.20 -5.75
C ASP A 641 2.30 -11.56 -4.34
N PRO A 642 1.74 -12.29 -3.34
CA PRO A 642 1.25 -11.67 -2.11
C PRO A 642 2.32 -11.45 -1.02
N PHE A 643 3.33 -12.33 -0.93
CA PHE A 643 4.14 -12.45 0.29
C PHE A 643 5.41 -11.60 0.29
N SER A 644 5.84 -11.20 1.49
CA SER A 644 7.16 -10.60 1.72
C SER A 644 8.28 -11.59 1.42
N ARG A 645 9.27 -11.16 0.63
CA ARG A 645 10.50 -11.91 0.31
C ARG A 645 11.70 -10.96 0.22
N PRO A 646 12.14 -10.35 1.34
CA PRO A 646 13.02 -9.19 1.31
C PRO A 646 14.37 -9.45 0.64
N GLU A 647 14.83 -10.71 0.58
CA GLU A 647 16.07 -11.10 -0.08
C GLU A 647 16.05 -10.90 -1.60
N THR A 648 14.89 -10.95 -2.25
CA THR A 648 14.77 -10.86 -3.72
C THR A 648 13.63 -9.95 -4.21
N LYS A 649 12.74 -9.49 -3.34
CA LYS A 649 11.58 -8.66 -3.68
C LYS A 649 11.68 -7.30 -3.00
N LYS A 650 11.36 -6.22 -3.73
CA LYS A 650 11.29 -4.87 -3.15
C LYS A 650 10.08 -4.75 -2.22
N GLY A 651 10.18 -3.89 -1.20
CA GLY A 651 9.09 -3.63 -0.26
C GLY A 651 7.94 -2.82 -0.86
N GLY A 652 6.85 -2.67 -0.10
CA GLY A 652 5.63 -1.94 -0.48
C GLY A 652 4.55 -2.86 -1.08
N ALA A 653 3.58 -2.27 -1.76
CA ALA A 653 2.63 -2.97 -2.61
C ALA A 653 2.46 -2.14 -3.89
N TRP A 654 2.14 -2.80 -5.01
CA TRP A 654 1.89 -2.13 -6.27
C TRP A 654 1.12 -3.02 -7.25
N MET A 655 0.48 -2.37 -8.20
CA MET A 655 -0.05 -2.93 -9.43
C MET A 655 0.86 -2.53 -10.60
N ASP A 656 0.99 -3.41 -11.60
CA ASP A 656 1.67 -3.10 -12.86
C ASP A 656 0.93 -3.77 -14.02
N GLU A 657 1.04 -3.22 -15.23
CA GLU A 657 0.47 -3.85 -16.42
C GLU A 657 1.42 -4.92 -17.00
N VAL A 658 0.85 -6.03 -17.48
CA VAL A 658 1.57 -7.04 -18.27
C VAL A 658 1.34 -6.79 -19.76
N CYS A 659 0.08 -6.52 -20.11
CA CYS A 659 -0.33 -5.98 -21.40
C CYS A 659 -1.67 -5.27 -21.27
N GLY A 660 -1.88 -4.25 -22.10
CA GLY A 660 -3.13 -3.49 -22.18
C GLY A 660 -4.16 -4.11 -23.13
N ARG A 661 -5.43 -3.74 -22.90
CA ARG A 661 -6.53 -4.02 -23.83
C ARG A 661 -6.33 -3.21 -25.11
N THR A 662 -6.45 -3.85 -26.28
CA THR A 662 -6.30 -3.15 -27.57
C THR A 662 -7.08 -3.84 -28.69
N ALA A 663 -7.61 -3.06 -29.63
CA ALA A 663 -8.19 -3.51 -30.89
C ALA A 663 -7.20 -3.51 -32.06
N ASN A 664 -5.93 -3.18 -31.83
CA ASN A 664 -4.92 -3.13 -32.88
C ASN A 664 -4.72 -4.53 -33.50
N PRO A 665 -5.04 -4.73 -34.79
CA PRO A 665 -5.07 -6.07 -35.40
C PRO A 665 -3.70 -6.77 -35.37
N GLU A 666 -2.61 -6.02 -35.33
CA GLU A 666 -1.24 -6.54 -35.27
C GLU A 666 -0.85 -7.08 -33.89
N LEU A 667 -1.59 -6.71 -32.85
CA LEU A 667 -1.38 -7.14 -31.46
C LEU A 667 -2.40 -8.17 -31.00
N VAL A 668 -3.39 -8.50 -31.83
CA VAL A 668 -4.47 -9.43 -31.50
C VAL A 668 -4.14 -10.83 -32.03
N GLN A 669 -4.55 -11.87 -31.29
CA GLN A 669 -4.28 -13.26 -31.65
C GLN A 669 -5.41 -13.85 -32.53
N GLY A 670 -5.06 -14.30 -33.73
CA GLY A 670 -5.96 -15.06 -34.61
C GLY A 670 -7.20 -14.26 -35.03
N GLU A 671 -8.37 -14.87 -34.95
CA GLU A 671 -9.66 -14.25 -35.35
C GLU A 671 -10.28 -13.33 -34.28
N LYS A 672 -9.58 -13.12 -33.15
CA LYS A 672 -10.07 -12.23 -32.10
C LYS A 672 -10.06 -10.78 -32.60
N LYS A 673 -10.91 -9.94 -31.99
CA LYS A 673 -10.98 -8.50 -32.27
C LYS A 673 -10.29 -7.62 -31.22
N ILE A 674 -9.98 -8.21 -30.06
CA ILE A 674 -9.41 -7.51 -28.90
C ILE A 674 -8.36 -8.42 -28.25
N ARG A 675 -7.23 -7.84 -27.86
CA ARG A 675 -6.30 -8.46 -26.91
C ARG A 675 -6.80 -8.16 -25.50
N LEU A 676 -6.94 -9.20 -24.68
CA LEU A 676 -7.41 -9.03 -23.29
C LEU A 676 -6.29 -8.45 -22.42
N PRO A 677 -6.60 -7.54 -21.48
CA PRO A 677 -5.61 -7.00 -20.56
C PRO A 677 -5.16 -8.05 -19.54
N VAL A 678 -3.90 -7.96 -19.13
CA VAL A 678 -3.31 -8.75 -18.04
C VAL A 678 -2.61 -7.83 -17.04
N ALA A 679 -2.85 -8.02 -15.75
CA ALA A 679 -2.27 -7.23 -14.67
C ALA A 679 -1.34 -8.04 -13.74
N HIS A 680 -0.42 -7.35 -13.07
CA HIS A 680 0.26 -7.82 -11.87
C HIS A 680 -0.36 -7.14 -10.65
N MET A 681 -0.61 -7.90 -9.60
CA MET A 681 -0.82 -7.40 -8.23
C MET A 681 0.29 -7.94 -7.35
N VAL A 682 1.00 -7.06 -6.65
CA VAL A 682 2.11 -7.44 -5.78
C VAL A 682 1.93 -6.82 -4.41
N CYS A 683 1.89 -7.65 -3.37
CA CYS A 683 1.86 -7.22 -1.97
C CYS A 683 3.13 -7.71 -1.25
N ASN A 684 3.35 -7.28 -0.01
CA ASN A 684 4.41 -7.82 0.86
C ASN A 684 3.83 -8.22 2.22
N GLN A 685 2.70 -8.93 2.21
CA GLN A 685 2.02 -9.38 3.42
C GLN A 685 2.78 -10.51 4.13
N THR A 686 2.40 -10.77 5.37
CA THR A 686 2.94 -11.82 6.23
C THR A 686 2.87 -13.19 5.52
N PRO A 687 4.01 -13.88 5.31
CA PRO A 687 4.02 -15.18 4.64
C PRO A 687 3.33 -16.26 5.47
N PRO A 688 2.92 -17.40 4.87
CA PRO A 688 2.49 -18.55 5.64
C PRO A 688 3.62 -19.06 6.54
N VAL A 689 3.26 -19.51 7.74
CA VAL A 689 4.21 -20.03 8.74
C VAL A 689 3.95 -21.51 8.99
N THR A 690 5.00 -22.25 9.35
CA THR A 690 4.91 -23.66 9.77
C THR A 690 5.16 -23.76 11.27
N SER A 691 4.21 -24.34 12.00
CA SER A 691 4.36 -24.64 13.43
C SER A 691 4.24 -26.16 13.63
N GLY A 692 5.35 -26.80 14.00
CA GLY A 692 5.46 -28.26 14.00
C GLY A 692 5.20 -28.84 12.60
N GLU A 693 4.25 -29.76 12.48
CA GLU A 693 3.83 -30.35 11.20
C GLU A 693 2.68 -29.56 10.52
N LYS A 694 2.11 -28.55 11.18
CA LYS A 694 0.96 -27.80 10.68
C LYS A 694 1.41 -26.60 9.86
N LYS A 695 0.95 -26.54 8.60
CA LYS A 695 1.06 -25.35 7.76
C LYS A 695 -0.09 -24.40 8.09
N ILE A 696 0.23 -23.21 8.58
CA ILE A 696 -0.73 -22.14 8.83
C ILE A 696 -0.77 -21.26 7.56
N PRO A 697 -1.96 -20.95 7.01
CA PRO A 697 -2.05 -20.05 5.86
C PRO A 697 -1.50 -18.66 6.21
N SER A 698 -1.29 -17.80 5.21
CA SER A 698 -1.01 -16.39 5.48
C SER A 698 -2.21 -15.78 6.22
N LEU A 699 -2.01 -15.43 7.49
CA LEU A 699 -2.96 -14.74 8.34
C LEU A 699 -2.65 -13.25 8.30
N MET A 700 -3.60 -12.47 7.83
CA MET A 700 -3.42 -11.05 7.53
C MET A 700 -3.85 -10.21 8.72
N ASN A 701 -3.10 -9.16 9.02
CA ASN A 701 -3.65 -8.04 9.80
C ASN A 701 -4.64 -7.23 8.94
N PHE A 702 -5.40 -6.33 9.57
CA PHE A 702 -6.45 -5.61 8.85
C PHE A 702 -5.87 -4.66 7.79
N ARG A 703 -4.69 -4.08 8.04
CA ARG A 703 -4.00 -3.21 7.06
C ARG A 703 -3.54 -3.95 5.82
N GLU A 704 -3.12 -5.21 5.95
CA GLU A 704 -2.78 -6.09 4.82
C GLU A 704 -4.03 -6.41 3.98
N VAL A 705 -5.22 -6.53 4.62
CA VAL A 705 -6.49 -6.68 3.90
C VAL A 705 -6.81 -5.42 3.10
N GLU A 706 -6.72 -4.24 3.72
CA GLU A 706 -6.90 -2.95 3.02
C GLU A 706 -5.93 -2.82 1.83
N THR A 707 -4.66 -3.19 2.04
CA THR A 707 -3.63 -3.14 0.99
C THR A 707 -3.98 -4.06 -0.19
N LEU A 708 -4.47 -5.27 0.05
CA LEU A 708 -4.91 -6.16 -1.02
C LEU A 708 -6.10 -5.58 -1.80
N PHE A 709 -7.05 -4.94 -1.12
CA PHE A 709 -8.19 -4.27 -1.76
C PHE A 709 -7.73 -3.05 -2.58
N HIS A 710 -6.77 -2.28 -2.06
CA HIS A 710 -6.15 -1.16 -2.75
C HIS A 710 -5.55 -1.59 -4.09
N GLU A 711 -4.65 -2.59 -4.08
CA GLU A 711 -4.04 -3.08 -5.33
C GLU A 711 -5.07 -3.69 -6.28
N PHE A 712 -6.12 -4.32 -5.74
CA PHE A 712 -7.20 -4.85 -6.55
C PHE A 712 -8.00 -3.75 -7.25
N GLY A 713 -8.17 -2.57 -6.64
CA GLY A 713 -8.81 -1.43 -7.28
C GLY A 713 -8.04 -0.93 -8.52
N HIS A 714 -6.71 -0.82 -8.44
CA HIS A 714 -5.88 -0.54 -9.63
C HIS A 714 -6.05 -1.64 -10.68
N ALA A 715 -5.97 -2.90 -10.27
CA ALA A 715 -6.09 -4.03 -11.17
C ALA A 715 -7.47 -4.03 -11.87
N LEU A 716 -8.55 -3.71 -11.14
CA LEU A 716 -9.90 -3.59 -11.69
C LEU A 716 -9.99 -2.52 -12.79
N GLN A 717 -9.38 -1.35 -12.60
CA GLN A 717 -9.40 -0.29 -13.62
C GLN A 717 -8.68 -0.75 -14.91
N HIS A 718 -7.54 -1.44 -14.77
CA HIS A 718 -6.85 -2.01 -15.93
C HIS A 718 -7.65 -3.13 -16.60
N MET A 719 -8.25 -4.01 -15.80
CA MET A 719 -8.88 -5.24 -16.27
C MET A 719 -10.29 -5.05 -16.83
N LEU A 720 -11.07 -4.10 -16.30
CA LEU A 720 -12.46 -3.87 -16.69
C LEU A 720 -12.64 -2.74 -17.70
N THR A 721 -11.54 -2.15 -18.18
CA THR A 721 -11.58 -1.15 -19.24
C THR A 721 -12.37 -1.64 -20.45
N LYS A 722 -13.31 -0.83 -20.91
CA LYS A 722 -14.05 -1.02 -22.16
C LYS A 722 -13.35 -0.32 -23.32
N GLU A 723 -12.37 0.53 -23.03
CA GLU A 723 -11.65 1.28 -24.02
C GLU A 723 -10.76 0.37 -24.88
N SER A 724 -10.86 0.53 -26.20
CA SER A 724 -10.20 -0.34 -27.19
C SER A 724 -9.00 0.31 -27.87
N GLU A 725 -8.85 1.63 -27.75
CA GLU A 725 -7.64 2.33 -28.16
C GLU A 725 -6.54 2.04 -27.13
N GLY A 726 -5.56 1.19 -27.47
CA GLY A 726 -4.62 0.66 -26.48
C GLY A 726 -3.69 1.69 -25.85
N MET A 727 -3.55 2.88 -26.45
CA MET A 727 -2.81 4.01 -25.87
C MET A 727 -3.60 4.77 -24.77
N ALA A 728 -4.89 4.47 -24.60
CA ALA A 728 -5.75 5.06 -23.57
C ALA A 728 -6.52 4.02 -22.73
N ALA A 729 -6.31 2.72 -22.98
CA ALA A 729 -6.99 1.66 -22.27
C ALA A 729 -6.43 1.43 -20.86
N GLY A 730 -7.32 1.01 -19.94
CA GLY A 730 -6.94 0.69 -18.57
C GLY A 730 -6.55 1.94 -17.80
N ILE A 731 -5.29 1.98 -17.34
CA ILE A 731 -4.74 3.11 -16.60
C ILE A 731 -3.91 4.07 -17.48
N ARG A 732 -3.73 3.75 -18.77
CA ARG A 732 -2.95 4.57 -19.70
C ARG A 732 -3.69 5.86 -20.00
N ASN A 733 -2.95 6.97 -20.08
CA ASN A 733 -3.49 8.33 -20.33
C ASN A 733 -4.52 8.82 -19.29
N VAL A 734 -4.58 8.20 -18.11
CA VAL A 734 -5.28 8.73 -16.94
C VAL A 734 -4.31 9.66 -16.20
N GLU A 735 -4.74 10.88 -15.92
CA GLU A 735 -3.96 11.85 -15.15
C GLU A 735 -3.56 11.27 -13.79
N TRP A 736 -2.28 11.46 -13.41
CA TRP A 736 -1.65 10.72 -12.30
C TRP A 736 -2.28 10.97 -10.93
N ASP A 737 -2.96 12.09 -10.74
CA ASP A 737 -3.70 12.42 -9.52
C ASP A 737 -5.10 11.81 -9.44
N ALA A 738 -5.53 11.05 -10.46
CA ALA A 738 -6.76 10.26 -10.46
C ALA A 738 -6.53 8.74 -10.38
N VAL A 739 -5.33 8.22 -10.67
CA VAL A 739 -5.08 6.76 -10.74
C VAL A 739 -5.28 6.04 -9.41
N GLU A 740 -5.17 6.76 -8.29
CA GLU A 740 -5.40 6.26 -6.93
C GLU A 740 -6.89 6.22 -6.54
N GLN A 741 -7.79 6.73 -7.39
CA GLN A 741 -9.22 6.79 -7.07
C GLN A 741 -9.83 5.38 -6.93
N PRO A 742 -9.62 4.44 -7.87
CA PRO A 742 -10.23 3.11 -7.76
C PRO A 742 -9.60 2.26 -6.66
N SER A 743 -8.31 2.41 -6.40
CA SER A 743 -7.59 1.68 -5.35
C SER A 743 -8.13 2.07 -3.97
N GLN A 744 -8.12 3.36 -3.64
CA GLN A 744 -8.64 3.85 -2.36
C GLN A 744 -10.17 3.66 -2.21
N PHE A 745 -10.91 3.65 -3.32
CA PHE A 745 -12.34 3.35 -3.29
C PHE A 745 -12.60 1.94 -2.73
N MET A 746 -11.81 0.95 -3.17
CA MET A 746 -11.97 -0.43 -2.73
C MET A 746 -11.70 -0.62 -1.23
N GLU A 747 -10.79 0.15 -0.63
CA GLU A 747 -10.46 0.09 0.81
C GLU A 747 -11.70 0.34 1.70
N ASN A 748 -12.65 1.16 1.27
CA ASN A 748 -13.86 1.46 2.05
C ASN A 748 -14.73 0.22 2.33
N TRP A 749 -14.72 -0.76 1.42
CA TRP A 749 -15.48 -1.99 1.55
C TRP A 749 -14.91 -2.94 2.61
N CYS A 750 -13.69 -2.71 3.10
CA CYS A 750 -13.14 -3.46 4.23
C CYS A 750 -13.91 -3.20 5.55
N TYR A 751 -14.70 -2.12 5.61
CA TYR A 751 -15.57 -1.80 6.76
C TYR A 751 -17.05 -2.08 6.49
N ASP A 752 -17.41 -2.59 5.31
CA ASP A 752 -18.77 -3.00 4.99
C ASP A 752 -19.08 -4.36 5.64
N LYS A 753 -20.12 -4.43 6.48
CA LYS A 753 -20.41 -5.63 7.27
C LYS A 753 -20.69 -6.87 6.42
N PRO A 754 -21.56 -6.83 5.38
CA PRO A 754 -21.72 -7.94 4.45
C PRO A 754 -20.40 -8.41 3.82
N THR A 755 -19.53 -7.48 3.41
CA THR A 755 -18.21 -7.80 2.88
C THR A 755 -17.36 -8.52 3.92
N VAL A 756 -17.24 -7.97 5.14
CA VAL A 756 -16.47 -8.58 6.23
C VAL A 756 -17.02 -9.97 6.59
N ASP A 757 -18.33 -10.15 6.68
CA ASP A 757 -18.94 -11.45 6.97
C ASP A 757 -18.65 -12.54 5.93
N SER A 758 -18.27 -12.12 4.72
CA SER A 758 -17.90 -13.03 3.64
C SER A 758 -16.42 -13.43 3.64
N MET A 759 -15.54 -12.62 4.25
CA MET A 759 -14.09 -12.88 4.29
C MET A 759 -13.53 -13.22 5.68
N ALA A 760 -14.13 -12.72 6.75
CA ALA A 760 -13.62 -12.84 8.11
C ALA A 760 -14.10 -14.15 8.75
N ILE A 761 -13.49 -15.25 8.34
CA ILE A 761 -13.80 -16.62 8.74
C ILE A 761 -12.59 -17.24 9.43
N HIS A 762 -12.76 -17.69 10.66
CA HIS A 762 -11.69 -18.28 11.45
C HIS A 762 -11.08 -19.49 10.71
N TYR A 763 -9.76 -19.47 10.49
CA TYR A 763 -9.08 -20.44 9.63
C TYR A 763 -9.18 -21.89 10.14
N GLU A 764 -9.28 -22.10 11.46
CA GLU A 764 -9.46 -23.43 12.08
C GLU A 764 -10.91 -23.85 12.29
N THR A 765 -11.73 -22.99 12.91
CA THR A 765 -13.10 -23.36 13.33
C THR A 765 -14.13 -23.15 12.24
N GLY A 766 -13.85 -22.31 11.23
CA GLY A 766 -14.81 -21.91 10.21
C GLY A 766 -15.88 -20.93 10.70
N GLU A 767 -15.78 -20.44 11.94
CA GLU A 767 -16.72 -19.48 12.52
C GLU A 767 -16.53 -18.08 11.93
N LYS A 768 -17.62 -17.32 11.82
CA LYS A 768 -17.57 -15.91 11.40
C LYS A 768 -16.99 -15.04 12.50
N LEU A 769 -16.40 -13.91 12.11
CA LEU A 769 -16.00 -12.87 13.04
C LEU A 769 -17.20 -12.45 13.92
N PRO A 770 -17.08 -12.53 15.26
CA PRO A 770 -18.16 -12.12 16.14
C PRO A 770 -18.57 -10.66 15.91
N ASP A 771 -19.88 -10.37 15.89
CA ASP A 771 -20.39 -9.01 15.69
C ASP A 771 -19.79 -8.00 16.68
N ALA A 772 -19.61 -8.42 17.93
CA ALA A 772 -18.99 -7.58 18.95
C ALA A 772 -17.55 -7.16 18.57
N LEU A 773 -16.77 -8.06 17.96
CA LEU A 773 -15.40 -7.79 17.54
C LEU A 773 -15.36 -6.91 16.28
N PHE A 774 -16.28 -7.12 15.33
CA PHE A 774 -16.46 -6.21 14.20
C PHE A 774 -16.83 -4.79 14.64
N GLN A 775 -17.75 -4.64 15.60
CA GLN A 775 -18.12 -3.32 16.12
C GLN A 775 -16.96 -2.60 16.81
N LYS A 776 -16.04 -3.34 17.44
CA LYS A 776 -14.81 -2.79 18.01
C LYS A 776 -13.87 -2.27 16.92
N LEU A 777 -13.66 -3.05 15.85
CA LEU A 777 -12.91 -2.62 14.66
C LEU A 777 -13.49 -1.33 14.06
N VAL A 778 -14.81 -1.27 13.85
CA VAL A 778 -15.48 -0.07 13.31
C VAL A 778 -15.30 1.14 14.22
N LYS A 779 -15.43 0.97 15.54
CA LYS A 779 -15.20 2.06 16.52
C LYS A 779 -13.75 2.55 16.52
N ALA A 780 -12.80 1.68 16.21
CA ALA A 780 -11.38 2.01 16.14
C ALA A 780 -10.96 2.62 14.78
N LYS A 781 -11.81 2.58 13.73
CA LYS A 781 -11.51 3.08 12.37
C LYS A 781 -10.84 4.45 12.35
N ASN A 782 -11.40 5.41 13.09
CA ASN A 782 -10.94 6.81 13.10
C ASN A 782 -9.94 7.09 14.25
N TYR A 783 -9.40 6.05 14.89
CA TYR A 783 -8.39 6.23 15.92
C TYR A 783 -7.12 6.82 15.31
N ARG A 784 -6.73 8.01 15.79
CA ARG A 784 -5.56 8.75 15.33
C ARG A 784 -5.59 9.19 13.86
N ALA A 785 -6.78 9.32 13.27
CA ALA A 785 -6.96 9.69 11.87
C ALA A 785 -6.32 11.06 11.56
N ALA A 786 -6.36 12.02 12.50
CA ALA A 786 -5.75 13.34 12.29
C ALA A 786 -4.22 13.26 12.21
N SER A 787 -3.58 12.48 13.09
CA SER A 787 -2.13 12.22 13.05
C SER A 787 -1.71 11.56 11.73
N MET A 788 -2.49 10.57 11.25
CA MET A 788 -2.21 9.90 9.98
C MET A 788 -2.43 10.82 8.78
N MET A 789 -3.46 11.67 8.81
CA MET A 789 -3.69 12.70 7.80
C MET A 789 -2.49 13.65 7.71
N LEU A 790 -2.05 14.22 8.82
CA LEU A 790 -0.91 15.13 8.86
C LEU A 790 0.38 14.50 8.33
N ARG A 791 0.65 13.24 8.67
CA ARG A 791 1.80 12.51 8.14
C ARG A 791 1.77 12.41 6.61
N GLN A 792 0.62 12.09 6.01
CA GLN A 792 0.48 12.06 4.55
C GLN A 792 0.65 13.46 3.94
N LEU A 793 0.15 14.50 4.60
CA LEU A 793 0.29 15.88 4.14
C LEU A 793 1.73 16.40 4.23
N HIS A 794 2.51 15.99 5.24
CA HIS A 794 3.96 16.25 5.31
C HIS A 794 4.66 15.70 4.07
N PHE A 795 4.43 14.43 3.73
CA PHE A 795 5.02 13.81 2.53
C PHE A 795 4.62 14.52 1.24
N SER A 796 3.35 14.90 1.11
CA SER A 796 2.87 15.64 -0.06
C SER A 796 3.51 17.03 -0.17
N PHE A 797 3.65 17.73 0.95
CA PHE A 797 4.14 19.10 0.94
C PHE A 797 5.66 19.18 0.80
N VAL A 798 6.42 18.28 1.43
CA VAL A 798 7.89 18.24 1.26
C VAL A 798 8.28 17.90 -0.18
N ASP A 799 7.55 17.00 -0.85
CA ASP A 799 7.72 16.72 -2.27
C ASP A 799 7.50 17.98 -3.13
N LEU A 800 6.39 18.69 -2.92
CA LEU A 800 6.13 19.93 -3.65
C LEU A 800 7.18 21.01 -3.39
N GLU A 801 7.62 21.19 -2.15
CA GLU A 801 8.66 22.19 -1.80
C GLU A 801 10.01 21.86 -2.47
N LEU A 802 10.45 20.60 -2.40
CA LEU A 802 11.68 20.12 -3.03
C LEU A 802 11.69 20.29 -4.56
N HIS A 803 10.51 20.30 -5.19
CA HIS A 803 10.37 20.37 -6.64
C HIS A 803 9.92 21.73 -7.18
N SER A 804 9.64 22.70 -6.30
CA SER A 804 9.14 24.02 -6.70
C SER A 804 9.98 25.20 -6.22
N ARG A 805 10.54 25.13 -5.01
CA ARG A 805 11.21 26.24 -4.33
C ARG A 805 12.65 25.92 -3.91
N TYR A 806 13.00 24.64 -3.87
CA TYR A 806 14.34 24.19 -3.53
C TYR A 806 15.30 24.28 -4.71
N TYR A 807 16.52 24.75 -4.46
CA TYR A 807 17.60 24.84 -5.45
C TYR A 807 18.89 24.29 -4.84
N THR A 808 19.55 23.38 -5.54
CA THR A 808 20.80 22.75 -5.07
C THR A 808 21.97 23.71 -5.20
N ALA A 809 22.84 23.80 -4.20
CA ALA A 809 24.05 24.63 -4.24
C ALA A 809 25.10 24.18 -5.28
N ALA A 810 24.96 22.98 -5.87
CA ALA A 810 25.89 22.39 -6.83
C ALA A 810 25.73 22.89 -8.28
N GLY A 811 25.05 24.02 -8.51
CA GLY A 811 24.98 24.71 -9.80
C GLY A 811 26.25 25.51 -10.08
N ASP A 812 26.64 25.62 -11.34
CA ASP A 812 27.77 26.43 -11.84
C ASP A 812 27.53 27.94 -11.71
N GLY A 813 26.89 28.42 -10.65
CA GLY A 813 26.67 29.85 -10.38
C GLY A 813 25.92 30.64 -11.46
N SER A 814 25.46 30.02 -12.56
CA SER A 814 25.04 30.72 -13.77
C SER A 814 23.54 31.01 -13.85
N SER A 815 22.70 30.29 -13.09
CA SER A 815 21.25 30.56 -13.00
C SER A 815 20.84 31.37 -11.76
N ALA A 816 21.80 31.73 -10.90
CA ALA A 816 21.58 32.59 -9.73
C ALA A 816 21.70 34.08 -10.09
N GLU A 817 20.98 34.58 -11.09
CA GLU A 817 20.87 36.03 -11.31
C GLU A 817 19.91 36.70 -10.29
N LYS A 818 20.53 37.07 -9.16
CA LYS A 818 20.64 38.44 -8.63
C LYS A 818 19.41 39.32 -8.30
N SER A 819 18.17 38.85 -8.30
CA SER A 819 17.05 39.74 -7.90
C SER A 819 16.03 39.22 -6.88
N ASP A 820 16.10 37.95 -6.46
CA ASP A 820 15.15 37.41 -5.49
C ASP A 820 15.80 37.16 -4.11
N PRO A 821 15.47 37.95 -3.07
CA PRO A 821 15.99 37.79 -1.71
C PRO A 821 15.70 36.40 -1.10
N VAL A 822 14.74 35.64 -1.64
CA VAL A 822 14.38 34.29 -1.17
C VAL A 822 15.41 33.23 -1.57
N LYS A 823 16.21 33.46 -2.64
CA LYS A 823 17.14 32.46 -3.20
C LYS A 823 18.49 32.33 -2.46
N LYS A 824 18.70 33.05 -1.36
CA LYS A 824 20.04 33.23 -0.74
C LYS A 824 20.24 32.58 0.63
N ALA A 825 19.24 31.87 1.17
CA ALA A 825 19.45 31.07 2.37
C ALA A 825 19.85 29.66 1.95
N GLU A 826 21.13 29.34 2.08
CA GLU A 826 21.66 27.96 2.06
C GLU A 826 20.73 27.08 2.89
N GLN A 827 19.88 26.29 2.23
CA GLN A 827 19.03 25.31 2.87
C GLN A 827 19.36 23.96 2.27
N THR A 828 19.77 23.02 3.10
CA THR A 828 19.84 21.61 2.71
C THR A 828 18.43 21.03 2.56
N MET A 829 18.26 19.92 1.84
CA MET A 829 16.94 19.24 1.78
C MET A 829 16.40 18.87 3.17
N TRP A 830 17.30 18.63 4.13
CA TRP A 830 16.97 18.34 5.53
C TRP A 830 16.39 19.55 6.25
N GLU A 831 16.81 20.75 5.90
CA GLU A 831 16.21 21.98 6.44
C GLU A 831 14.84 22.28 5.82
N VAL A 832 14.66 21.96 4.53
CA VAL A 832 13.33 22.00 3.90
C VAL A 832 12.40 21.05 4.63
N ASP A 833 12.82 19.79 4.79
CA ASP A 833 12.05 18.78 5.50
C ASP A 833 11.71 19.21 6.93
N LYS A 834 12.70 19.73 7.67
CA LYS A 834 12.47 20.28 9.01
C LYS A 834 11.43 21.41 9.02
N LYS A 835 11.49 22.35 8.08
CA LYS A 835 10.53 23.47 8.01
C LYS A 835 9.12 23.00 7.70
N VAL A 836 9.00 21.98 6.84
CA VAL A 836 7.71 21.35 6.56
C VAL A 836 7.21 20.61 7.79
N SER A 837 8.06 19.81 8.44
CA SER A 837 7.75 19.10 9.68
C SER A 837 7.25 20.06 10.77
N ASP A 838 7.86 21.24 10.95
CA ASP A 838 7.41 22.25 11.93
C ASP A 838 5.96 22.74 11.67
N LYS A 839 5.41 22.57 10.47
CA LYS A 839 4.02 22.94 10.09
C LYS A 839 3.05 21.75 10.12
N PHE A 840 3.51 20.55 9.81
CA PHE A 840 2.65 19.38 9.62
C PHE A 840 2.76 18.35 10.75
N ASP A 841 3.88 18.29 11.47
CA ASP A 841 4.07 17.31 12.53
C ASP A 841 3.78 17.89 13.92
N VAL A 842 3.33 17.00 14.80
CA VAL A 842 3.08 17.31 16.22
C VAL A 842 4.25 16.89 17.13
N LEU A 843 5.19 16.11 16.59
CA LEU A 843 6.44 15.75 17.23
C LEU A 843 7.61 16.34 16.43
N PRO A 844 8.59 17.00 17.08
CA PRO A 844 9.75 17.54 16.37
C PRO A 844 10.57 16.46 15.67
N LEU A 845 10.97 16.71 14.42
CA LEU A 845 11.85 15.82 13.67
C LEU A 845 13.15 15.52 14.44
N LEU A 846 13.65 14.29 14.32
CA LEU A 846 14.93 13.90 14.91
C LEU A 846 16.09 14.46 14.08
N PRO A 847 17.21 14.90 14.69
CA PRO A 847 18.33 15.49 13.94
C PRO A 847 18.97 14.55 12.90
N TYR A 848 18.82 13.23 13.10
CA TYR A 848 19.34 12.18 12.22
C TYR A 848 18.26 11.55 11.33
N ASP A 849 17.09 12.19 11.20
CA ASP A 849 16.03 11.71 10.31
C ASP A 849 16.48 11.74 8.85
N ARG A 850 16.38 10.61 8.16
CA ARG A 850 16.77 10.42 6.76
C ARG A 850 15.68 9.72 5.96
N PHE A 851 14.40 9.88 6.33
CA PHE A 851 13.32 9.17 5.65
C PHE A 851 13.30 9.44 4.12
N LEU A 852 13.71 10.64 3.67
CA LEU A 852 13.85 10.98 2.25
C LEU A 852 14.75 9.99 1.49
N CYS A 853 15.82 9.49 2.10
CA CYS A 853 16.70 8.46 1.50
C CYS A 853 15.97 7.14 1.20
N SER A 854 14.79 6.94 1.80
CA SER A 854 13.89 5.81 1.55
C SER A 854 12.59 6.19 0.82
N PHE A 855 12.43 7.45 0.42
CA PHE A 855 11.21 7.95 -0.22
C PHE A 855 11.18 7.64 -1.73
N ALA A 856 11.13 6.34 -2.04
CA ALA A 856 11.20 5.83 -3.41
C ALA A 856 10.10 6.39 -4.32
N HIS A 857 8.93 6.77 -3.79
CA HIS A 857 7.82 7.35 -4.56
C HIS A 857 8.26 8.54 -5.44
N ILE A 858 9.04 9.47 -4.88
CA ILE A 858 9.40 10.72 -5.55
C ILE A 858 10.81 10.67 -6.17
N PHE A 859 11.69 9.82 -5.66
CA PHE A 859 13.06 9.71 -6.18
C PHE A 859 13.29 8.56 -7.15
N ALA A 860 12.44 7.53 -7.16
CA ALA A 860 12.56 6.38 -8.05
C ALA A 860 11.22 5.85 -8.63
N GLY A 861 10.10 6.46 -8.27
CA GLY A 861 8.75 6.15 -8.74
C GLY A 861 8.16 7.28 -9.60
N GLY A 862 6.84 7.21 -9.82
CA GLY A 862 6.08 8.14 -10.65
C GLY A 862 5.56 9.40 -9.93
N TYR A 863 5.79 9.56 -8.63
CA TYR A 863 5.11 10.56 -7.80
C TYR A 863 5.92 11.84 -7.56
N ALA A 864 6.95 12.09 -8.35
CA ALA A 864 7.76 13.30 -8.23
C ALA A 864 6.94 14.57 -8.49
N ALA A 865 6.91 15.51 -7.54
CA ALA A 865 5.96 16.63 -7.51
C ALA A 865 4.51 16.16 -7.73
N GLY A 866 4.14 15.09 -7.02
CA GLY A 866 2.96 14.30 -7.30
C GLY A 866 2.53 13.43 -6.13
N TYR A 867 3.21 13.40 -4.98
CA TYR A 867 2.78 12.58 -3.85
C TYR A 867 1.42 13.04 -3.27
N PHE A 868 1.02 14.29 -3.51
CA PHE A 868 -0.33 14.79 -3.20
C PHE A 868 -1.45 14.02 -3.94
N SER A 869 -1.12 13.29 -5.01
CA SER A 869 -2.06 12.46 -5.79
C SER A 869 -2.86 11.50 -4.90
N TYR A 870 -2.24 10.95 -3.84
CA TYR A 870 -2.95 10.10 -2.88
C TYR A 870 -4.10 10.84 -2.19
N LYS A 871 -3.90 12.07 -1.71
CA LYS A 871 -4.98 12.84 -1.04
C LYS A 871 -5.94 13.49 -2.03
N TRP A 872 -5.46 13.84 -3.22
CA TRP A 872 -6.33 14.31 -4.30
C TRP A 872 -7.32 13.23 -4.72
N ALA A 873 -6.83 12.02 -4.99
CA ALA A 873 -7.66 10.88 -5.33
C ALA A 873 -8.51 10.39 -4.15
N GLU A 874 -8.07 10.55 -2.90
CA GLU A 874 -8.88 10.15 -1.74
C GLU A 874 -10.14 11.01 -1.59
N VAL A 875 -10.08 12.27 -2.03
CA VAL A 875 -11.29 13.11 -2.17
C VAL A 875 -12.24 12.49 -3.20
N LEU A 876 -11.72 12.08 -4.37
CA LEU A 876 -12.53 11.45 -5.41
C LEU A 876 -13.11 10.11 -4.94
N SER A 877 -12.30 9.28 -4.28
CA SER A 877 -12.69 7.94 -3.87
C SER A 877 -13.68 7.95 -2.72
N ALA A 878 -13.49 8.79 -1.70
CA ALA A 878 -14.42 8.96 -0.59
C ALA A 878 -15.76 9.51 -1.06
N ASP A 879 -15.75 10.48 -1.98
CA ASP A 879 -16.99 11.03 -2.54
C ASP A 879 -17.70 10.06 -3.50
N CYS A 880 -16.94 9.21 -4.19
CA CYS A 880 -17.51 8.08 -4.92
C CYS A 880 -18.16 7.07 -3.99
N PHE A 881 -17.52 6.72 -2.87
CA PHE A 881 -18.11 5.84 -1.85
C PHE A 881 -19.35 6.47 -1.21
N ALA A 882 -19.37 7.79 -1.01
CA ALA A 882 -20.55 8.50 -0.52
C ALA A 882 -21.79 8.34 -1.42
N ALA A 883 -21.62 8.09 -2.72
CA ALA A 883 -22.77 7.76 -3.59
C ALA A 883 -23.43 6.42 -3.19
N PHE A 884 -22.66 5.46 -2.67
CA PHE A 884 -23.18 4.20 -2.12
C PHE A 884 -23.84 4.42 -0.75
N GLU A 885 -23.29 5.34 0.07
CA GLU A 885 -23.93 5.75 1.33
C GLU A 885 -25.30 6.40 1.08
N GLU A 886 -25.41 7.25 0.07
CA GLU A 886 -26.63 8.01 -0.29
C GLU A 886 -27.79 7.10 -0.74
N VAL A 887 -27.51 6.02 -1.47
CA VAL A 887 -28.54 5.03 -1.85
C VAL A 887 -28.88 4.04 -0.74
N GLY A 888 -28.08 4.05 0.34
CA GLY A 888 -28.19 3.19 1.51
C GLY A 888 -27.42 1.87 1.34
N LEU A 889 -26.44 1.63 2.21
CA LEU A 889 -25.58 0.42 2.20
C LEU A 889 -26.34 -0.89 2.51
N GLN A 890 -27.59 -0.81 2.96
CA GLN A 890 -28.50 -1.94 3.14
C GLN A 890 -29.35 -2.25 1.90
N ASN A 891 -29.35 -1.37 0.88
CA ASN A 891 -30.15 -1.52 -0.32
C ASN A 891 -29.33 -2.22 -1.42
N GLU A 892 -29.32 -3.55 -1.39
CA GLU A 892 -28.47 -4.35 -2.28
C GLU A 892 -28.68 -4.05 -3.77
N LYS A 893 -29.92 -3.84 -4.21
CA LYS A 893 -30.23 -3.54 -5.61
C LYS A 893 -29.63 -2.21 -6.06
N GLU A 894 -29.74 -1.15 -5.25
CA GLU A 894 -29.13 0.13 -5.60
C GLU A 894 -27.61 0.13 -5.45
N ILE A 895 -27.05 -0.67 -4.52
CA ILE A 895 -25.59 -0.90 -4.45
C ILE A 895 -25.10 -1.57 -5.74
N GLU A 896 -25.76 -2.64 -6.19
CA GLU A 896 -25.38 -3.32 -7.43
C GLU A 896 -25.45 -2.36 -8.62
N LYS A 897 -26.55 -1.62 -8.76
CA LYS A 897 -26.73 -0.62 -9.82
C LYS A 897 -25.67 0.48 -9.77
N THR A 898 -25.34 0.99 -8.59
CA THR A 898 -24.29 2.01 -8.39
C THR A 898 -22.91 1.42 -8.71
N GLY A 899 -22.65 0.16 -8.33
CA GLY A 899 -21.44 -0.58 -8.68
C GLY A 899 -21.31 -0.80 -10.19
N ARG A 900 -22.40 -1.17 -10.89
CA ARG A 900 -22.39 -1.27 -12.36
C ARG A 900 -22.09 0.09 -13.00
N LYS A 901 -22.68 1.17 -12.48
CA LYS A 901 -22.36 2.52 -12.93
C LYS A 901 -20.88 2.85 -12.72
N PHE A 902 -20.31 2.53 -11.57
CA PHE A 902 -18.88 2.73 -11.29
C PHE A 902 -17.98 1.92 -12.24
N ALA A 903 -18.34 0.67 -12.53
CA ALA A 903 -17.64 -0.15 -13.51
C ALA A 903 -17.72 0.40 -14.93
N ASP A 904 -18.87 0.95 -15.32
CA ASP A 904 -19.10 1.48 -16.66
C ASP A 904 -18.45 2.85 -16.89
N THR A 905 -18.15 3.59 -15.82
CA THR A 905 -17.46 4.89 -15.87
C THR A 905 -16.02 4.79 -15.37
N VAL A 906 -15.79 4.83 -14.06
CA VAL A 906 -14.48 4.97 -13.40
C VAL A 906 -13.53 3.84 -13.78
N LEU A 907 -14.02 2.60 -13.86
CA LEU A 907 -13.20 1.44 -14.27
C LEU A 907 -13.18 1.23 -15.80
N GLY A 908 -14.19 1.74 -16.51
CA GLY A 908 -14.49 1.37 -17.89
C GLY A 908 -13.91 2.29 -18.95
N LEU A 909 -13.75 3.58 -18.66
CA LEU A 909 -13.45 4.61 -19.67
C LEU A 909 -11.95 4.87 -19.91
N GLY A 910 -11.07 4.32 -19.05
CA GLY A 910 -9.63 4.53 -19.10
C GLY A 910 -9.22 6.00 -19.23
N GLY A 911 -8.12 6.29 -19.93
CA GLY A 911 -7.66 7.64 -20.24
C GLY A 911 -8.33 8.27 -21.48
N GLY A 912 -9.32 7.58 -22.08
CA GLY A 912 -10.04 8.05 -23.26
C GLY A 912 -11.02 9.19 -22.96
N VAL A 913 -11.27 9.47 -21.67
CA VAL A 913 -12.09 10.57 -21.16
C VAL A 913 -11.37 11.20 -19.97
N ALA A 914 -11.40 12.54 -19.86
CA ALA A 914 -10.77 13.24 -18.76
C ALA A 914 -11.35 12.79 -17.39
N PRO A 915 -10.53 12.53 -16.35
CA PRO A 915 -10.99 11.95 -15.09
C PRO A 915 -12.06 12.77 -14.35
N LEU A 916 -12.03 14.10 -14.44
CA LEU A 916 -13.08 14.94 -13.86
C LEU A 916 -14.44 14.70 -14.53
N GLU A 917 -14.45 14.48 -15.85
CA GLU A 917 -15.67 14.18 -16.59
C GLU A 917 -16.16 12.76 -16.30
N VAL A 918 -15.24 11.79 -16.17
CA VAL A 918 -15.56 10.43 -15.69
C VAL A 918 -16.18 10.48 -14.29
N PHE A 919 -15.59 11.28 -13.39
CA PHE A 919 -16.12 11.49 -12.04
C PHE A 919 -17.52 12.13 -12.08
N LYS A 920 -17.73 13.18 -12.87
CA LYS A 920 -19.04 13.84 -13.02
C LYS A 920 -20.09 12.88 -13.59
N GLU A 921 -19.72 12.04 -14.55
CA GLU A 921 -20.62 11.04 -15.12
C GLU A 921 -21.07 10.02 -14.06
N PHE A 922 -20.15 9.57 -13.21
CA PHE A 922 -20.48 8.71 -12.07
C PHE A 922 -21.30 9.45 -11.00
N ARG A 923 -20.82 10.60 -10.55
CA ARG A 923 -21.28 11.27 -9.33
C ARG A 923 -22.49 12.19 -9.54
N GLY A 924 -22.63 12.74 -10.74
CA GLY A 924 -23.63 13.75 -11.10
C GLY A 924 -23.23 15.18 -10.72
N ARG A 925 -22.03 15.40 -10.16
CA ARG A 925 -21.50 16.70 -9.72
C ARG A 925 -19.97 16.67 -9.62
N GLU A 926 -19.38 17.83 -9.32
CA GLU A 926 -17.95 17.95 -8.98
C GLU A 926 -17.62 17.37 -7.59
N PRO A 927 -16.36 16.98 -7.34
CA PRO A 927 -15.94 16.37 -6.08
C PRO A 927 -15.91 17.36 -4.92
N THR A 928 -16.12 16.85 -3.71
CA THR A 928 -16.12 17.62 -2.45
C THR A 928 -15.30 16.90 -1.37
N VAL A 929 -14.67 17.66 -0.48
CA VAL A 929 -13.84 17.11 0.62
C VAL A 929 -14.66 16.54 1.79
N ASP A 930 -15.97 16.78 1.80
CA ASP A 930 -16.82 16.51 2.97
C ASP A 930 -16.90 15.02 3.31
N ALA A 931 -16.98 14.16 2.30
CA ALA A 931 -16.99 12.71 2.49
C ALA A 931 -15.69 12.23 3.14
N LEU A 932 -14.54 12.67 2.61
CA LEU A 932 -13.22 12.33 3.16
C LEU A 932 -13.09 12.73 4.64
N LEU A 933 -13.49 13.95 4.97
CA LEU A 933 -13.43 14.44 6.35
C LEU A 933 -14.36 13.66 7.27
N ARG A 934 -15.59 13.37 6.82
CA ARG A 934 -16.56 12.57 7.58
C ARG A 934 -16.07 11.15 7.82
N HIS A 935 -15.53 10.51 6.79
CA HIS A 935 -15.00 9.15 6.87
C HIS A 935 -13.83 9.04 7.85
N ASN A 936 -13.08 10.12 8.06
CA ASN A 936 -11.97 10.21 9.01
C ASN A 936 -12.35 10.83 10.38
N GLY A 937 -13.60 11.26 10.58
CA GLY A 937 -14.03 11.91 11.82
C GLY A 937 -13.45 13.32 12.05
N LEU A 938 -13.22 14.05 10.95
CA LEU A 938 -12.59 15.38 10.91
C LEU A 938 -13.52 16.45 10.29
N SER A 939 -14.83 16.20 10.26
CA SER A 939 -15.85 17.12 9.73
C SER A 939 -16.02 18.38 10.57
#